data_AF-A0AAE1TRJ3-F1
#
_entry.id   AF-A0AAE1TRJ3-F1
#
_cell.length_a   1.000
_cell.length_b   1.000
_cell.length_c   1.000
_cell.angle_alpha   90.00
_cell.angle_beta   90.00
_cell.angle_gamma   90.00
#
_symmetry.space_group_name_H-M   'P 1'
#
loop_
_entity.id
_entity.type
_entity.pdbx_description
1 polymer ?
#
loop_
_entity_poly.entity_id
_entity_poly.type
_entity_poly.pdbx_seq_one_letter_code
_entity_poly.pdbx_strand_id
1 'polypeptide(L)'
;MWGDGEYVASFDLGTTTMRCLVYNRRAEVVGRAQKKERLMSDVLASGPYLANTFLATQCQYLKRTDDGRAKIRMAAEQLNDSFVIARIKAYSNTFKYHLKPKACYSTYILKSKRSAKTKSEPGHVEEVEEGEGRDSNKAPKRQKRITSSSCKDNERKCVICDRARESCGTRNRVLYRISESDRAALFLDALNFYKDEVKTRCAFLDTAGDVFAADVFYHGNCLRQYLLKYKRQIDALFENIQRSDEAATIDSNCKCVFDSLDFKTSSYSVSHICNLINAKLETDNQIDNRRTKVFLIKYFKDTICFTYPDDRRKSQMVYSSSLLQGNIIESLRSSVKSGPQKIALELLHECKNYDFGLEATYCTSEDVKLSLDHYRSHRPQQWLQFMKFMFPNTSNTNTDEWLLKFDTLFQFIHYWLSSGRNRTPFHCSLTQTVHNLSRSRQLVDIMNRMNLAISGPKDGGGDPTQQMSLVTGETRKLYQSTWFGVEELSPQMISNAEKFLVSGLKKTDCSTFDEYRWEQYHNSKKELNFNQLVCCSSTLREHIKRAYLQCRMWLQAPTPEVTKPDPCQYGYRATDVGIIPVILPVPSRPDDLPPPCKCPTSCISNKTCICRGMKIKCVVFCGCSKGKKCRNPHN
;
A
#
# COMPACT_ATOMS: atom_id res chain seq x y z
N MET A 1 -34.47 -19.45 47.32
CA MET A 1 -34.88 -18.15 47.87
C MET A 1 -33.79 -17.15 47.50
N TRP A 2 -34.15 -16.20 46.61
CA TRP A 2 -33.64 -14.83 46.45
C TRP A 2 -32.12 -14.64 46.35
N GLY A 3 -31.55 -14.11 45.28
CA GLY A 3 -32.12 -13.50 44.09
C GLY A 3 -31.01 -13.03 43.15
N ASP A 4 -31.39 -12.93 41.88
CA ASP A 4 -30.62 -12.36 40.78
C ASP A 4 -30.25 -10.89 41.04
N GLY A 5 -29.02 -10.53 40.69
CA GLY A 5 -28.49 -9.17 40.76
C GLY A 5 -27.65 -8.88 39.52
N GLU A 6 -28.33 -8.64 38.39
CA GLU A 6 -27.74 -8.08 37.18
C GLU A 6 -27.24 -6.66 37.45
N TYR A 7 -25.93 -6.44 37.36
CA TYR A 7 -25.37 -5.09 37.17
C TYR A 7 -25.26 -4.81 35.67
N VAL A 8 -26.29 -4.15 35.13
CA VAL A 8 -26.24 -3.51 33.81
C VAL A 8 -25.48 -2.19 33.95
N ALA A 9 -24.19 -2.19 33.60
CA ALA A 9 -23.48 -0.96 33.28
C ALA A 9 -23.71 -0.65 31.79
N SER A 10 -24.66 0.24 31.49
CA SER A 10 -24.82 0.80 30.16
C SER A 10 -23.63 1.72 29.85
N PHE A 11 -22.66 1.23 29.10
CA PHE A 11 -21.74 2.11 28.38
C PHE A 11 -22.33 2.43 27.01
N ASP A 12 -22.77 3.66 26.88
CA ASP A 12 -23.25 4.27 25.64
C ASP A 12 -22.06 4.45 24.68
N LEU A 13 -21.73 3.42 23.91
CA LEU A 13 -20.77 3.51 22.81
C LEU A 13 -21.51 4.03 21.58
N GLY A 14 -21.61 5.36 21.51
CA GLY A 14 -22.04 6.08 20.33
C GLY A 14 -21.21 5.68 19.10
N THR A 15 -21.77 4.84 18.24
CA THR A 15 -21.18 4.43 16.97
C THR A 15 -21.20 5.60 15.99
N THR A 16 -20.12 6.38 15.95
CA THR A 16 -19.97 7.44 14.95
C THR A 16 -19.56 6.82 13.62
N THR A 17 -20.53 6.40 12.82
CA THR A 17 -20.29 5.94 11.44
C THR A 17 -19.89 7.11 10.54
N MET A 18 -18.75 7.02 9.86
CA MET A 18 -18.36 7.99 8.84
C MET A 18 -19.20 7.79 7.57
N ARG A 19 -19.93 8.83 7.12
CA ARG A 19 -20.55 8.87 5.78
C ARG A 19 -20.23 10.18 5.07
N CYS A 20 -19.70 10.07 3.84
CA CYS A 20 -19.62 11.14 2.85
C CYS A 20 -20.79 10.96 1.86
N LEU A 21 -21.58 11.99 1.60
CA LEU A 21 -22.73 11.93 0.67
C LEU A 21 -22.92 13.28 -0.03
N VAL A 22 -23.10 13.32 -1.35
CA VAL A 22 -23.60 14.52 -2.06
C VAL A 22 -24.79 14.12 -2.92
N TYR A 23 -25.89 14.87 -2.71
CA TYR A 23 -27.07 15.17 -3.52
C TYR A 23 -27.66 14.12 -4.47
N ASN A 24 -28.92 13.72 -4.20
CA ASN A 24 -29.92 13.39 -5.24
C ASN A 24 -31.34 13.74 -4.71
N ARG A 25 -32.29 14.03 -5.61
CA ARG A 25 -33.65 14.54 -5.29
C ARG A 25 -34.73 13.49 -5.65
N ARG A 26 -35.52 13.07 -4.64
CA ARG A 26 -36.86 12.39 -4.55
C ARG A 26 -37.10 11.03 -5.25
N ALA A 27 -37.50 9.92 -4.58
CA ALA A 27 -38.67 9.51 -3.73
C ALA A 27 -39.71 8.76 -4.60
N GLU A 28 -40.31 7.59 -4.30
CA GLU A 28 -40.67 6.84 -3.07
C GLU A 28 -40.69 5.30 -3.33
N VAL A 29 -40.52 4.47 -2.27
CA VAL A 29 -41.35 3.29 -1.88
C VAL A 29 -40.67 2.65 -0.64
N VAL A 30 -41.43 2.58 0.45
CA VAL A 30 -41.08 2.04 1.77
C VAL A 30 -41.01 0.51 1.72
N GLY A 31 -39.96 -0.10 2.28
CA GLY A 31 -39.95 -1.56 2.49
C GLY A 31 -38.60 -2.30 2.63
N ARG A 32 -37.43 -1.64 2.65
CA ARG A 32 -36.11 -2.35 2.65
C ARG A 32 -35.10 -1.93 3.72
N ALA A 33 -35.53 -1.27 4.81
CA ALA A 33 -34.60 -0.73 5.81
C ALA A 33 -33.97 -1.81 6.72
N GLN A 34 -34.64 -2.93 7.00
CA GLN A 34 -34.14 -3.91 7.98
C GLN A 34 -33.07 -4.89 7.46
N LYS A 35 -32.90 -5.05 6.14
CA LYS A 35 -31.95 -6.03 5.56
C LYS A 35 -30.52 -5.47 5.41
N LYS A 36 -30.33 -4.16 5.58
CA LYS A 36 -29.06 -3.45 5.28
C LYS A 36 -28.11 -3.35 6.46
N GLU A 37 -28.59 -3.52 7.70
CA GLU A 37 -27.75 -3.47 8.90
C GLU A 37 -26.92 -4.74 9.13
N ARG A 38 -27.40 -5.92 8.73
CA ARG A 38 -26.64 -7.18 8.89
C ARG A 38 -25.48 -7.32 7.89
N LEU A 39 -25.56 -6.71 6.70
CA LEU A 39 -24.54 -6.89 5.65
C LEU A 39 -23.24 -6.08 5.88
N MET A 40 -23.25 -5.03 6.71
CA MET A 40 -22.06 -4.19 6.93
C MET A 40 -21.19 -4.63 8.10
N SER A 41 -21.71 -5.48 9.01
CA SER A 41 -20.91 -6.06 10.11
C SER A 41 -19.85 -7.03 9.57
N ASP A 42 -20.18 -7.81 8.55
CA ASP A 42 -19.32 -8.91 8.07
C ASP A 42 -18.20 -8.45 7.12
N VAL A 43 -18.35 -7.27 6.49
CA VAL A 43 -17.37 -6.72 5.55
C VAL A 43 -16.15 -6.09 6.25
N LEU A 44 -16.25 -5.77 7.55
CA LEU A 44 -15.13 -5.21 8.32
C LEU A 44 -14.18 -6.27 8.91
N ALA A 45 -14.50 -7.56 8.78
CA ALA A 45 -13.67 -8.65 9.30
C ALA A 45 -12.55 -9.13 8.36
N SER A 46 -12.45 -8.63 7.12
CA SER A 46 -11.49 -9.14 6.12
C SER A 46 -10.63 -8.05 5.46
N GLY A 47 -9.62 -7.58 6.21
CA GLY A 47 -8.31 -7.10 5.71
C GLY A 47 -8.23 -5.79 4.90
N PRO A 48 -7.74 -4.67 5.49
CA PRO A 48 -7.62 -3.38 4.80
C PRO A 48 -6.16 -2.94 4.61
N TYR A 49 -5.51 -3.23 3.48
CA TYR A 49 -4.14 -2.69 3.26
C TYR A 49 -3.85 -2.03 1.90
N LEU A 50 -4.75 -2.07 0.92
CA LEU A 50 -4.52 -1.36 -0.36
C LEU A 50 -5.51 -0.23 -0.65
N ALA A 51 -6.69 -0.20 -0.01
CA ALA A 51 -7.68 0.86 -0.21
C ALA A 51 -7.39 2.15 0.63
N ASN A 52 -6.64 2.04 1.72
CA ASN A 52 -6.46 3.16 2.66
C ASN A 52 -5.49 4.25 2.18
N THR A 53 -4.51 3.92 1.34
CA THR A 53 -3.49 4.88 0.91
C THR A 53 -4.02 5.90 -0.10
N PHE A 54 -5.03 5.51 -0.90
CA PHE A 54 -5.67 6.40 -1.88
C PHE A 54 -6.81 7.25 -1.27
N LEU A 55 -7.51 6.74 -0.25
CA LEU A 55 -8.53 7.50 0.49
C LEU A 55 -7.92 8.48 1.51
N ALA A 56 -6.78 8.13 2.13
CA ALA A 56 -6.10 9.00 3.09
C ALA A 56 -5.61 10.32 2.47
N THR A 57 -5.22 10.32 1.19
CA THR A 57 -4.77 11.53 0.47
C THR A 57 -5.91 12.48 0.11
N GLN A 58 -7.16 12.02 0.03
CA GLN A 58 -8.33 12.91 -0.14
C GLN A 58 -8.88 13.47 1.19
N CYS A 59 -8.68 12.78 2.32
CA CYS A 59 -9.25 13.16 3.61
C CYS A 59 -8.50 14.31 4.34
N GLN A 60 -7.29 14.66 3.88
CA GLN A 60 -6.41 15.69 4.46
C GLN A 60 -6.95 17.14 4.36
N TYR A 61 -8.10 17.37 3.73
CA TYR A 61 -8.58 18.73 3.39
C TYR A 61 -9.93 19.13 3.99
N LEU A 62 -10.43 18.35 4.96
CA LEU A 62 -11.71 18.58 5.64
C LEU A 62 -11.48 19.21 7.03
N LYS A 63 -12.10 20.37 7.31
CA LYS A 63 -12.10 20.97 8.67
C LYS A 63 -13.47 20.88 9.35
N ARG A 64 -13.44 21.05 10.68
CA ARG A 64 -14.57 20.97 11.63
C ARG A 64 -14.78 22.24 12.46
N THR A 65 -14.27 23.41 12.05
CA THR A 65 -14.36 24.58 12.94
C THR A 65 -15.80 25.09 13.03
N ASP A 66 -16.24 25.43 14.25
CA ASP A 66 -17.58 25.98 14.49
C ASP A 66 -17.82 27.28 13.72
N ASP A 67 -16.80 28.12 13.63
CA ASP A 67 -16.80 29.36 12.84
C ASP A 67 -17.09 29.09 11.35
N GLY A 68 -16.49 28.06 10.75
CA GLY A 68 -16.76 27.73 9.36
C GLY A 68 -18.16 27.16 9.15
N ARG A 69 -18.68 26.39 10.10
CA ARG A 69 -20.06 25.89 10.08
C ARG A 69 -21.07 27.03 10.17
N ALA A 70 -20.85 27.98 11.07
CA ALA A 70 -21.67 29.17 11.22
C ALA A 70 -21.69 29.99 9.91
N LYS A 71 -20.53 30.21 9.29
CA LYS A 71 -20.42 30.93 8.01
C LYS A 71 -21.15 30.24 6.86
N ILE A 72 -21.09 28.90 6.76
CA ILE A 72 -21.83 28.16 5.73
C ILE A 72 -23.34 28.23 6.00
N ARG A 73 -23.77 28.15 7.27
CA ARG A 73 -25.19 28.28 7.63
C ARG A 73 -25.74 29.65 7.21
N MET A 74 -25.06 30.73 7.58
CA MET A 74 -25.44 32.10 7.18
C MET A 74 -25.47 32.25 5.66
N ALA A 75 -24.51 31.68 4.94
CA ALA A 75 -24.48 31.71 3.49
C ALA A 75 -25.63 30.92 2.86
N ALA A 76 -26.00 29.77 3.43
CA ALA A 76 -27.12 28.97 2.97
C ALA A 76 -28.46 29.68 3.19
N GLU A 77 -28.62 30.37 4.33
CA GLU A 77 -29.80 31.22 4.61
C GLU A 77 -29.90 32.38 3.61
N GLN A 78 -28.81 33.09 3.33
CA GLN A 78 -28.77 34.18 2.35
C GLN A 78 -29.10 33.71 0.91
N LEU A 79 -28.71 32.48 0.57
CA LEU A 79 -28.98 31.86 -0.74
C LEU A 79 -30.34 31.13 -0.81
N ASN A 80 -31.12 31.07 0.28
CA ASN A 80 -32.32 30.24 0.43
C ASN A 80 -32.08 28.74 0.07
N ASP A 81 -30.91 28.21 0.44
CA ASP A 81 -30.52 26.80 0.21
C ASP A 81 -31.01 25.91 1.38
N SER A 82 -32.29 25.57 1.34
CA SER A 82 -32.97 24.77 2.39
C SER A 82 -32.33 23.40 2.62
N PHE A 83 -31.66 22.83 1.63
CA PHE A 83 -30.97 21.54 1.74
C PHE A 83 -29.72 21.65 2.60
N VAL A 84 -28.88 22.66 2.38
CA VAL A 84 -27.67 22.87 3.19
C VAL A 84 -28.04 23.23 4.63
N ILE A 85 -29.11 24.00 4.83
CA ILE A 85 -29.65 24.33 6.17
C ILE A 85 -30.09 23.06 6.91
N ALA A 86 -30.96 22.24 6.28
CA ALA A 86 -31.43 20.99 6.88
C ALA A 86 -30.27 20.04 7.20
N ARG A 87 -29.25 20.02 6.34
CA ARG A 87 -28.08 19.17 6.49
C ARG A 87 -27.15 19.62 7.62
N ILE A 88 -26.91 20.92 7.76
CA ILE A 88 -26.14 21.45 8.90
C ILE A 88 -26.89 21.18 10.21
N LYS A 89 -28.22 21.26 10.21
CA LYS A 89 -29.05 20.93 11.38
C LYS A 89 -28.95 19.44 11.75
N ALA A 90 -28.97 18.54 10.78
CA ALA A 90 -28.89 17.10 11.00
C ALA A 90 -27.52 16.62 11.50
N TYR A 91 -26.43 17.32 11.16
CA TYR A 91 -25.05 16.90 11.46
C TYR A 91 -24.28 17.90 12.32
N SER A 92 -24.98 18.71 13.14
CA SER A 92 -24.47 19.86 13.91
C SER A 92 -22.95 19.85 14.15
N ASN A 93 -22.48 18.92 14.99
CA ASN A 93 -21.10 18.85 15.47
C ASN A 93 -20.18 18.00 14.58
N THR A 94 -20.73 17.23 13.64
CA THR A 94 -19.99 16.29 12.78
C THR A 94 -19.83 16.78 11.34
N PHE A 95 -20.52 17.86 10.95
CA PHE A 95 -20.44 18.46 9.62
C PHE A 95 -19.01 18.93 9.31
N LYS A 96 -18.46 18.49 8.17
CA LYS A 96 -17.13 18.86 7.66
C LYS A 96 -17.24 19.59 6.31
N TYR A 97 -16.28 20.45 6.02
CA TYR A 97 -16.21 21.19 4.74
C TYR A 97 -14.77 21.34 4.22
N HIS A 98 -14.61 21.53 2.91
CA HIS A 98 -13.31 21.61 2.20
C HIS A 98 -12.64 22.99 2.34
N LEU A 99 -11.31 23.05 2.53
CA LEU A 99 -10.57 24.31 2.77
C LEU A 99 -9.41 24.68 1.81
N LYS A 100 -9.05 23.85 0.83
CA LYS A 100 -7.93 24.13 -0.11
C LYS A 100 -8.17 25.36 -1.02
N PRO A 101 -7.15 25.94 -1.69
CA PRO A 101 -7.19 27.31 -2.24
C PRO A 101 -8.15 27.55 -3.43
N LYS A 102 -8.96 26.55 -3.82
CA LYS A 102 -10.10 26.68 -4.75
C LYS A 102 -11.34 25.88 -4.26
N ALA A 103 -11.56 25.79 -2.94
CA ALA A 103 -12.54 24.90 -2.32
C ALA A 103 -13.99 25.39 -2.36
N CYS A 104 -14.92 24.43 -2.36
CA CYS A 104 -16.38 24.60 -2.27
C CYS A 104 -16.79 25.63 -1.20
N TYR A 105 -16.09 25.70 -0.07
CA TYR A 105 -16.33 26.68 0.99
C TYR A 105 -16.21 28.12 0.49
N SER A 106 -15.05 28.52 -0.07
CA SER A 106 -14.85 29.90 -0.50
C SER A 106 -15.79 30.27 -1.64
N THR A 107 -16.02 29.35 -2.58
CA THR A 107 -16.97 29.54 -3.69
C THR A 107 -18.40 29.73 -3.18
N TYR A 108 -18.84 28.93 -2.21
CA TYR A 108 -20.20 29.02 -1.66
C TYR A 108 -20.41 30.30 -0.86
N ILE A 109 -19.44 30.69 -0.03
CA ILE A 109 -19.47 31.97 0.71
C ILE A 109 -19.44 33.16 -0.27
N LEU A 110 -18.59 33.14 -1.30
CA LEU A 110 -18.51 34.20 -2.31
C LEU A 110 -19.81 34.32 -3.13
N LYS A 111 -20.45 33.19 -3.46
CA LYS A 111 -21.75 33.16 -4.14
C LYS A 111 -22.81 33.87 -3.30
N SER A 112 -22.83 33.62 -1.99
CA SER A 112 -23.72 34.29 -1.05
C SER A 112 -23.51 35.81 -1.03
N LYS A 113 -22.25 36.26 -0.91
CA LYS A 113 -21.91 37.69 -0.92
C LYS A 113 -22.33 38.40 -2.21
N ARG A 114 -22.19 37.73 -3.36
CA ARG A 114 -22.64 38.28 -4.65
C ARG A 114 -24.15 38.46 -4.67
N SER A 115 -24.91 37.45 -4.22
CA SER A 115 -26.37 37.53 -4.16
C SER A 115 -26.88 38.60 -3.21
N ALA A 116 -26.17 38.85 -2.10
CA ALA A 116 -26.50 39.94 -1.18
C ALA A 116 -26.30 41.32 -1.83
N LYS A 117 -25.22 41.50 -2.60
CA LYS A 117 -24.93 42.77 -3.30
C LYS A 117 -25.96 43.09 -4.39
N THR A 118 -26.45 42.08 -5.11
CA THR A 118 -27.48 42.28 -6.15
C THR A 118 -28.84 42.69 -5.57
N LYS A 119 -29.09 42.43 -4.29
CA LYS A 119 -30.32 42.83 -3.60
C LYS A 119 -30.25 44.25 -3.01
N SER A 120 -29.07 44.88 -2.98
CA SER A 120 -28.84 46.15 -2.27
C SER A 120 -28.60 47.38 -3.16
N GLU A 121 -28.74 47.27 -4.48
CA GLU A 121 -28.69 48.43 -5.39
C GLU A 121 -30.12 48.70 -5.90
N PRO A 122 -30.82 49.74 -5.40
CA PRO A 122 -32.05 50.24 -6.00
C PRO A 122 -31.70 50.98 -7.30
N GLY A 123 -32.36 50.62 -8.39
CA GLY A 123 -32.15 51.24 -9.69
C GLY A 123 -32.48 52.74 -9.66
N HIS A 124 -31.48 53.56 -9.97
CA HIS A 124 -31.70 54.91 -10.44
C HIS A 124 -31.79 54.84 -11.96
N VAL A 125 -33.00 55.01 -12.48
CA VAL A 125 -33.27 55.23 -13.90
C VAL A 125 -33.27 56.75 -14.08
N GLU A 126 -32.36 57.28 -14.88
CA GLU A 126 -32.49 58.61 -15.49
C GLU A 126 -32.66 58.39 -17.00
N GLU A 127 -33.83 58.80 -17.49
CA GLU A 127 -34.12 59.04 -18.90
C GLU A 127 -33.70 60.48 -19.28
N VAL A 128 -33.74 60.78 -20.60
CA VAL A 128 -33.73 62.12 -21.24
C VAL A 128 -32.29 62.61 -21.59
N GLU A 129 -31.90 63.04 -22.79
CA GLU A 129 -32.59 63.46 -24.03
C GLU A 129 -31.64 63.36 -25.25
N GLU A 130 -32.23 63.39 -26.44
CA GLU A 130 -31.56 63.48 -27.74
C GLU A 130 -30.88 64.86 -27.95
N GLY A 131 -29.70 64.86 -28.57
CA GLY A 131 -29.01 66.07 -29.01
C GLY A 131 -28.02 65.78 -30.13
N GLU A 132 -28.33 66.28 -31.32
CA GLU A 132 -27.52 66.20 -32.54
C GLU A 132 -26.16 66.90 -32.39
N GLY A 133 -25.10 66.33 -32.97
CA GLY A 133 -23.80 66.99 -33.00
C GLY A 133 -22.69 66.19 -33.68
N ARG A 134 -22.19 66.72 -34.79
CA ARG A 134 -21.14 66.22 -35.67
C ARG A 134 -19.77 65.99 -35.01
N ASP A 135 -19.03 65.11 -35.68
CA ASP A 135 -17.59 65.07 -35.92
C ASP A 135 -16.60 64.60 -34.84
N SER A 136 -15.73 63.72 -35.35
CA SER A 136 -14.31 63.52 -35.05
C SER A 136 -13.90 62.19 -34.39
N ASN A 137 -13.20 61.41 -35.23
CA ASN A 137 -12.37 60.27 -34.91
C ASN A 137 -11.56 60.45 -33.62
N LYS A 138 -11.75 59.54 -32.64
CA LYS A 138 -10.69 59.03 -31.77
C LYS A 138 -11.16 57.78 -31.02
N ALA A 139 -10.62 56.63 -31.42
CA ALA A 139 -10.80 55.37 -30.70
C ALA A 139 -10.24 55.46 -29.26
N PRO A 140 -11.00 55.06 -28.22
CA PRO A 140 -10.47 55.01 -26.87
C PRO A 140 -9.56 53.78 -26.70
N LYS A 141 -8.36 54.04 -26.18
CA LYS A 141 -7.34 53.05 -25.87
C LYS A 141 -7.91 51.98 -24.92
N ARG A 142 -7.95 50.75 -25.41
CA ARG A 142 -8.28 49.52 -24.68
C ARG A 142 -7.37 49.40 -23.46
N GLN A 143 -7.90 49.59 -22.26
CA GLN A 143 -7.18 49.37 -21.01
C GLN A 143 -6.66 47.93 -20.98
N LYS A 144 -5.33 47.79 -20.84
CA LYS A 144 -4.64 46.52 -20.63
C LYS A 144 -5.17 45.87 -19.36
N ARG A 145 -5.98 44.83 -19.52
CA ARG A 145 -6.40 43.95 -18.44
C ARG A 145 -5.16 43.22 -17.95
N ILE A 146 -4.78 43.49 -16.70
CA ILE A 146 -3.72 42.81 -15.98
C ILE A 146 -4.07 41.32 -15.94
N THR A 147 -3.33 40.51 -16.69
CA THR A 147 -3.40 39.05 -16.66
C THR A 147 -2.75 38.57 -15.38
N SER A 148 -3.57 38.17 -14.40
CA SER A 148 -3.11 37.43 -13.23
C SER A 148 -2.61 36.05 -13.67
N SER A 149 -1.36 35.79 -13.33
CA SER A 149 -0.54 34.63 -13.65
C SER A 149 -1.09 33.27 -13.19
N SER A 150 -1.03 32.31 -14.11
CA SER A 150 -0.79 30.87 -13.95
C SER A 150 -1.37 30.15 -12.73
N CYS A 151 -2.63 29.74 -12.85
CA CYS A 151 -3.07 28.47 -12.25
C CYS A 151 -3.24 27.47 -13.39
N LYS A 152 -2.48 26.37 -13.39
CA LYS A 152 -2.64 25.27 -14.34
C LYS A 152 -4.07 24.71 -14.20
N ASP A 153 -4.97 25.08 -15.09
CA ASP A 153 -6.27 24.44 -15.22
C ASP A 153 -6.03 23.00 -15.66
N ASN A 154 -6.55 22.03 -14.92
CA ASN A 154 -6.56 20.64 -15.37
C ASN A 154 -7.35 20.62 -16.68
N GLU A 155 -6.66 20.47 -17.79
CA GLU A 155 -7.25 20.44 -19.12
C GLU A 155 -8.32 19.34 -19.15
N ARG A 156 -9.58 19.76 -19.34
CA ARG A 156 -10.68 18.82 -19.52
C ARG A 156 -10.35 17.96 -20.75
N LYS A 157 -10.38 16.64 -20.59
CA LYS A 157 -10.09 15.67 -21.64
C LYS A 157 -11.36 14.96 -22.10
N CYS A 158 -11.39 14.53 -23.35
CA CYS A 158 -12.43 13.63 -23.83
C CYS A 158 -12.22 12.23 -23.25
N VAL A 159 -13.26 11.69 -22.61
CA VAL A 159 -13.23 10.35 -21.99
C VAL A 159 -12.97 9.21 -22.97
N ILE A 160 -13.22 9.43 -24.27
CA ILE A 160 -13.07 8.40 -25.31
C ILE A 160 -11.68 8.43 -25.94
N CYS A 161 -11.16 9.60 -26.33
CA CYS A 161 -9.85 9.68 -27.00
C CYS A 161 -8.70 10.13 -26.10
N ASP A 162 -8.95 10.45 -24.83
CA ASP A 162 -8.00 11.01 -23.85
C ASP A 162 -7.34 12.35 -24.19
N ARG A 163 -7.78 12.99 -25.27
CA ARG A 163 -7.19 14.25 -25.73
C ARG A 163 -7.95 15.46 -25.19
N ALA A 164 -7.19 16.49 -24.81
CA ALA A 164 -7.72 17.81 -24.52
C ALA A 164 -8.14 18.52 -25.82
N ARG A 165 -8.74 19.70 -25.66
CA ARG A 165 -9.31 20.50 -26.77
C ARG A 165 -8.31 20.78 -27.91
N GLU A 166 -7.03 20.90 -27.60
CA GLU A 166 -6.00 21.39 -28.53
C GLU A 166 -5.24 20.28 -29.28
N SER A 167 -5.30 19.03 -28.80
CA SER A 167 -4.47 17.93 -29.32
C SER A 167 -5.20 16.90 -30.21
N CYS A 168 -6.50 17.08 -30.44
CA CYS A 168 -7.28 16.20 -31.32
C CYS A 168 -7.35 16.78 -32.74
N GLY A 169 -6.75 16.10 -33.73
CA GLY A 169 -6.65 16.53 -35.13
C GLY A 169 -7.97 16.60 -35.92
N THR A 170 -9.13 16.64 -35.26
CA THR A 170 -10.45 16.71 -35.91
C THR A 170 -11.02 18.13 -35.82
N ARG A 171 -11.68 18.60 -36.90
CA ARG A 171 -12.16 19.99 -37.07
C ARG A 171 -13.24 20.44 -36.07
N ASN A 172 -13.82 19.53 -35.27
CA ASN A 172 -14.85 19.86 -34.27
C ASN A 172 -14.29 19.83 -32.84
N ARG A 173 -13.75 20.98 -32.41
CA ARG A 173 -12.93 21.18 -31.19
C ARG A 173 -13.74 21.58 -29.95
N VAL A 174 -14.96 21.06 -29.81
CA VAL A 174 -15.83 21.36 -28.66
C VAL A 174 -16.01 20.10 -27.83
N LEU A 175 -15.64 20.20 -26.56
CA LEU A 175 -15.97 19.19 -25.56
C LEU A 175 -17.40 19.44 -25.08
N TYR A 176 -18.24 18.44 -25.24
CA TYR A 176 -19.59 18.41 -24.72
C TYR A 176 -19.60 17.60 -23.43
N ARG A 177 -20.49 17.96 -22.50
CA ARG A 177 -20.78 17.15 -21.31
C ARG A 177 -21.93 16.21 -21.64
N ILE A 178 -21.89 14.96 -21.14
CA ILE A 178 -23.07 14.09 -21.20
C ILE A 178 -24.09 14.64 -20.20
N SER A 179 -25.19 15.21 -20.70
CA SER A 179 -26.23 15.85 -19.87
C SER A 179 -27.61 15.19 -20.00
N GLU A 180 -27.82 14.34 -21.00
CA GLU A 180 -29.09 13.64 -21.26
C GLU A 180 -29.05 12.24 -20.64
N SER A 181 -30.12 11.83 -19.96
CA SER A 181 -30.23 10.52 -19.28
C SER A 181 -30.14 9.36 -20.26
N ASP A 182 -30.85 9.44 -21.37
CA ASP A 182 -30.87 8.37 -22.38
C ASP A 182 -29.50 8.19 -23.03
N ARG A 183 -28.78 9.30 -23.25
CA ARG A 183 -27.43 9.28 -23.79
C ARG A 183 -26.42 8.72 -22.79
N ALA A 184 -26.59 9.00 -21.49
CA ALA A 184 -25.78 8.44 -20.43
C ALA A 184 -26.00 6.92 -20.29
N ALA A 185 -27.26 6.46 -20.35
CA ALA A 185 -27.60 5.04 -20.34
C ALA A 185 -26.97 4.31 -21.54
N LEU A 186 -27.17 4.84 -22.76
CA LEU A 186 -26.59 4.24 -23.97
C LEU A 186 -25.05 4.22 -23.97
N PHE A 187 -24.42 5.23 -23.36
CA PHE A 187 -22.98 5.24 -23.15
C PHE A 187 -22.53 4.14 -22.18
N LEU A 188 -23.23 3.96 -21.04
CA LEU A 188 -22.93 2.89 -20.09
C LEU A 188 -23.12 1.49 -20.71
N ASP A 189 -24.15 1.31 -21.53
CA ASP A 189 -24.37 0.06 -22.26
C ASP A 189 -23.22 -0.23 -23.22
N ALA A 190 -22.78 0.78 -23.98
CA ALA A 190 -21.62 0.66 -24.86
C ALA A 190 -20.32 0.34 -24.07
N LEU A 191 -20.12 0.98 -22.91
CA LEU A 191 -18.97 0.69 -22.04
C LEU A 191 -18.98 -0.77 -21.54
N ASN A 192 -20.14 -1.25 -21.11
CA ASN A 192 -20.33 -2.62 -20.60
C ASN A 192 -20.18 -3.66 -21.72
N PHE A 193 -20.55 -3.29 -22.94
CA PHE A 193 -20.38 -4.12 -24.13
C PHE A 193 -18.91 -4.22 -24.56
N TYR A 194 -18.20 -3.09 -24.67
CA TYR A 194 -16.83 -3.06 -25.20
C TYR A 194 -15.76 -3.52 -24.22
N LYS A 195 -15.89 -3.18 -22.93
CA LYS A 195 -14.86 -3.44 -21.90
C LYS A 195 -13.45 -3.02 -22.33
N ASP A 196 -13.35 -1.89 -23.04
CA ASP A 196 -12.11 -1.33 -23.58
C ASP A 196 -11.49 -0.28 -22.64
N GLU A 197 -10.47 0.45 -23.11
CA GLU A 197 -9.83 1.53 -22.33
C GLU A 197 -10.78 2.66 -21.92
N VAL A 198 -11.90 2.84 -22.63
CA VAL A 198 -12.94 3.80 -22.23
C VAL A 198 -13.67 3.27 -21.00
N LYS A 199 -13.99 1.96 -20.94
CA LYS A 199 -14.56 1.33 -19.72
C LYS A 199 -13.60 1.39 -18.55
N THR A 200 -12.30 1.15 -18.76
CA THR A 200 -11.30 1.24 -17.68
C THR A 200 -11.25 2.65 -17.07
N ARG A 201 -11.28 3.69 -17.90
CA ARG A 201 -11.32 5.09 -17.42
C ARG A 201 -12.64 5.45 -16.74
N CYS A 202 -13.72 4.76 -17.11
CA CYS A 202 -15.07 4.93 -16.57
C CYS A 202 -15.46 3.84 -15.57
N ALA A 203 -14.49 3.16 -14.94
CA ALA A 203 -14.77 1.98 -14.12
C ALA A 203 -15.66 2.27 -12.89
N PHE A 204 -15.73 3.54 -12.48
CA PHE A 204 -16.54 4.02 -11.36
C PHE A 204 -17.93 4.53 -11.77
N LEU A 205 -18.31 4.39 -13.05
CA LEU A 205 -19.62 4.82 -13.57
C LEU A 205 -20.53 3.61 -13.72
N ASP A 206 -21.57 3.52 -12.90
CA ASP A 206 -22.55 2.43 -12.92
C ASP A 206 -23.94 2.92 -13.32
N THR A 207 -24.28 4.17 -12.99
CA THR A 207 -25.59 4.78 -13.26
C THR A 207 -25.45 6.06 -14.08
N ALA A 208 -26.52 6.48 -14.75
CA ALA A 208 -26.56 7.78 -15.43
C ALA A 208 -26.25 8.94 -14.46
N GLY A 209 -26.64 8.81 -13.19
CA GLY A 209 -26.29 9.74 -12.13
C GLY A 209 -24.79 9.89 -11.91
N ASP A 210 -24.04 8.78 -11.96
CA ASP A 210 -22.58 8.80 -11.82
C ASP A 210 -21.92 9.49 -13.01
N VAL A 211 -22.43 9.26 -14.23
CA VAL A 211 -21.97 9.93 -15.45
C VAL A 211 -22.14 11.45 -15.33
N PHE A 212 -23.25 11.90 -14.74
CA PHE A 212 -23.49 13.31 -14.48
C PHE A 212 -22.60 13.87 -13.37
N ALA A 213 -22.45 13.15 -12.26
CA ALA A 213 -21.65 13.57 -11.11
C ALA A 213 -20.15 13.67 -11.45
N ALA A 214 -19.68 12.82 -12.36
CA ALA A 214 -18.30 12.80 -12.82
C ALA A 214 -17.96 13.87 -13.88
N ASP A 215 -18.94 14.68 -14.30
CA ASP A 215 -18.79 15.66 -15.38
C ASP A 215 -18.13 15.05 -16.63
N VAL A 216 -18.65 13.91 -17.13
CA VAL A 216 -18.02 13.21 -18.25
C VAL A 216 -18.04 14.08 -19.52
N PHE A 217 -16.84 14.46 -20.01
CA PHE A 217 -16.64 15.26 -21.21
C PHE A 217 -16.25 14.40 -22.42
N TYR A 218 -16.74 14.76 -23.61
CA TYR A 218 -16.46 14.05 -24.86
C TYR A 218 -16.40 14.99 -26.07
N HIS A 219 -15.64 14.62 -27.10
CA HIS A 219 -15.77 15.24 -28.42
C HIS A 219 -17.00 14.66 -29.14
N GLY A 220 -17.84 15.52 -29.74
CA GLY A 220 -19.08 15.09 -30.39
C GLY A 220 -18.89 13.94 -31.37
N ASN A 221 -17.82 13.98 -32.19
CA ASN A 221 -17.52 12.91 -33.12
C ASN A 221 -17.03 11.63 -32.44
N CYS A 222 -16.24 11.72 -31.37
CA CYS A 222 -15.78 10.54 -30.63
C CYS A 222 -16.94 9.76 -30.02
N LEU A 223 -17.88 10.45 -29.34
CA LEU A 223 -19.05 9.77 -28.78
C LEU A 223 -19.96 9.21 -29.87
N ARG A 224 -20.22 9.98 -30.93
CA ARG A 224 -21.02 9.50 -32.06
C ARG A 224 -20.43 8.25 -32.69
N GLN A 225 -19.12 8.22 -32.96
CA GLN A 225 -18.46 7.05 -33.54
C GLN A 225 -18.49 5.85 -32.58
N TYR A 226 -18.25 6.08 -31.29
CA TYR A 226 -18.29 5.05 -30.26
C TYR A 226 -19.67 4.39 -30.18
N LEU A 227 -20.73 5.19 -30.09
CA LEU A 227 -22.12 4.70 -30.02
C LEU A 227 -22.61 4.10 -31.35
N LEU A 228 -22.19 4.64 -32.50
CA LEU A 228 -22.54 4.09 -33.80
C LEU A 228 -21.91 2.70 -34.02
N LYS A 229 -20.65 2.52 -33.60
CA LYS A 229 -19.97 1.23 -33.62
C LYS A 229 -20.72 0.22 -32.73
N TYR A 230 -21.17 0.65 -31.55
CA TYR A 230 -21.93 -0.18 -30.61
C TYR A 230 -23.24 -0.64 -31.26
N LYS A 231 -24.02 0.30 -31.78
CA LYS A 231 -25.31 0.02 -32.42
C LYS A 231 -25.17 -0.96 -33.60
N ARG A 232 -24.21 -0.73 -34.51
CA ARG A 232 -23.96 -1.63 -35.65
C ARG A 232 -23.65 -3.07 -35.22
N GLN A 233 -22.89 -3.23 -34.14
CA GLN A 233 -22.52 -4.56 -33.66
C GLN A 233 -23.69 -5.26 -32.95
N ILE A 234 -24.51 -4.52 -32.22
CA ILE A 234 -25.76 -5.01 -31.64
C ILE A 234 -26.72 -5.43 -32.76
N ASP A 235 -26.95 -4.58 -33.75
CA ASP A 235 -27.85 -4.85 -34.87
C ASP A 235 -27.38 -6.06 -35.68
N ALA A 236 -26.07 -6.17 -35.97
CA ALA A 236 -25.52 -7.35 -36.63
C ALA A 236 -25.65 -8.63 -35.79
N LEU A 237 -25.61 -8.54 -34.45
CA LEU A 237 -25.90 -9.69 -33.59
C LEU A 237 -27.36 -10.08 -33.69
N PHE A 238 -28.29 -9.13 -33.68
CA PHE A 238 -29.73 -9.39 -33.83
C PHE A 238 -30.09 -9.94 -35.21
N GLU A 239 -29.54 -9.40 -36.29
CA GLU A 239 -29.76 -9.92 -37.64
C GLU A 239 -29.24 -11.36 -37.80
N ASN A 240 -28.08 -11.68 -37.21
CA ASN A 240 -27.56 -13.05 -37.20
C ASN A 240 -28.43 -14.01 -36.37
N ILE A 241 -29.11 -13.51 -35.34
CA ILE A 241 -30.07 -14.28 -34.55
C ILE A 241 -31.38 -14.49 -35.32
N GLN A 242 -31.81 -13.51 -36.11
CA GLN A 242 -33.07 -13.55 -36.86
C GLN A 242 -32.98 -14.33 -38.18
N ARG A 243 -31.81 -14.43 -38.82
CA ARG A 243 -31.66 -15.10 -40.13
C ARG A 243 -31.61 -16.64 -40.09
N SER A 244 -31.69 -17.29 -38.94
CA SER A 244 -31.66 -18.75 -38.88
C SER A 244 -33.02 -19.35 -38.53
N ASP A 245 -33.71 -19.93 -39.51
CA ASP A 245 -34.76 -20.94 -39.26
C ASP A 245 -34.20 -22.20 -38.54
N GLU A 246 -32.87 -22.39 -38.54
CA GLU A 246 -32.15 -23.34 -37.68
C GLU A 246 -32.21 -22.99 -36.17
N ALA A 247 -32.64 -21.77 -35.81
CA ALA A 247 -32.74 -21.35 -34.41
C ALA A 247 -33.74 -22.19 -33.62
N ALA A 248 -34.85 -22.64 -34.22
CA ALA A 248 -35.87 -23.39 -33.49
C ALA A 248 -35.36 -24.75 -33.00
N THR A 249 -34.63 -25.49 -33.86
CA THR A 249 -34.06 -26.81 -33.53
C THR A 249 -32.89 -26.69 -32.56
N ILE A 250 -32.05 -25.67 -32.74
CA ILE A 250 -30.92 -25.40 -31.82
C ILE A 250 -31.44 -24.93 -30.45
N ASP A 251 -32.50 -24.13 -30.37
CA ASP A 251 -33.07 -23.63 -29.11
C ASP A 251 -33.63 -24.78 -28.26
N SER A 252 -34.29 -25.79 -28.87
CA SER A 252 -34.77 -26.99 -28.17
C SER A 252 -33.63 -27.85 -27.59
N ASN A 253 -32.58 -28.09 -28.37
CA ASN A 253 -31.42 -28.89 -27.92
C ASN A 253 -30.53 -28.14 -26.94
N CYS A 254 -30.40 -26.81 -27.06
CA CYS A 254 -29.69 -26.01 -26.07
C CYS A 254 -30.44 -25.96 -24.74
N LYS A 255 -31.77 -25.95 -24.78
CA LYS A 255 -32.61 -25.88 -23.57
C LYS A 255 -32.35 -27.06 -22.63
N CYS A 256 -32.25 -28.28 -23.14
CA CYS A 256 -31.97 -29.44 -22.27
C CYS A 256 -30.58 -29.37 -21.61
N VAL A 257 -29.57 -28.81 -22.31
CA VAL A 257 -28.25 -28.55 -21.72
C VAL A 257 -28.37 -27.46 -20.65
N PHE A 258 -29.06 -26.36 -20.94
CA PHE A 258 -29.21 -25.25 -20.00
C PHE A 258 -29.98 -25.63 -18.74
N ASP A 259 -31.02 -26.44 -18.86
CA ASP A 259 -31.78 -26.94 -17.71
C ASP A 259 -30.97 -27.91 -16.84
N SER A 260 -29.92 -28.52 -17.40
CA SER A 260 -28.98 -29.37 -16.65
C SER A 260 -27.86 -28.60 -15.92
N LEU A 261 -27.66 -27.32 -16.22
CA LEU A 261 -26.62 -26.51 -15.61
C LEU A 261 -27.11 -25.94 -14.27
N ASP A 262 -26.46 -26.35 -13.17
CA ASP A 262 -26.76 -25.78 -11.86
C ASP A 262 -25.96 -24.49 -11.62
N PHE A 263 -26.44 -23.38 -12.18
CA PHE A 263 -25.83 -22.06 -11.94
C PHE A 263 -25.99 -21.54 -10.51
N LYS A 264 -26.80 -22.18 -9.64
CA LYS A 264 -26.95 -21.75 -8.24
C LYS A 264 -25.74 -22.15 -7.40
N THR A 265 -25.15 -23.30 -7.68
CA THR A 265 -24.03 -23.85 -6.90
C THR A 265 -22.71 -23.83 -7.66
N SER A 266 -22.75 -23.79 -8.99
CA SER A 266 -21.58 -24.02 -9.84
C SER A 266 -21.36 -22.90 -10.86
N SER A 267 -20.11 -22.79 -11.31
CA SER A 267 -19.70 -21.91 -12.41
C SER A 267 -19.11 -22.74 -13.54
N TYR A 268 -19.41 -22.36 -14.78
CA TYR A 268 -18.98 -23.12 -15.96
C TYR A 268 -18.23 -22.21 -16.92
N SER A 269 -17.22 -22.73 -17.61
CA SER A 269 -16.60 -22.00 -18.72
C SER A 269 -17.51 -22.05 -19.95
N VAL A 270 -17.53 -20.97 -20.75
CA VAL A 270 -18.31 -20.92 -22.00
C VAL A 270 -17.89 -22.05 -22.94
N SER A 271 -16.58 -22.39 -22.98
CA SER A 271 -16.09 -23.53 -23.76
C SER A 271 -16.64 -24.87 -23.28
N HIS A 272 -16.77 -25.06 -21.97
CA HIS A 272 -17.35 -26.30 -21.45
C HIS A 272 -18.82 -26.43 -21.85
N ILE A 273 -19.61 -25.36 -21.70
CA ILE A 273 -21.02 -25.34 -22.14
C ILE A 273 -21.11 -25.55 -23.66
N CYS A 274 -20.24 -24.90 -24.44
CA CYS A 274 -20.16 -25.07 -25.89
C CYS A 274 -19.93 -26.54 -26.26
N ASN A 275 -19.01 -27.22 -25.58
CA ASN A 275 -18.74 -28.64 -25.79
C ASN A 275 -19.94 -29.52 -25.42
N LEU A 276 -20.66 -29.21 -24.33
CA LEU A 276 -21.87 -29.94 -23.94
C LEU A 276 -22.97 -29.80 -25.00
N ILE A 277 -23.15 -28.60 -25.56
CA ILE A 277 -24.12 -28.36 -26.63
C ILE A 277 -23.69 -29.10 -27.90
N ASN A 278 -22.43 -28.99 -28.32
CA ASN A 278 -21.93 -29.68 -29.50
C ASN A 278 -21.99 -31.21 -29.37
N ALA A 279 -21.86 -31.76 -28.16
CA ALA A 279 -22.04 -33.20 -27.93
C ALA A 279 -23.49 -33.67 -28.09
N LYS A 280 -24.47 -32.75 -28.02
CA LYS A 280 -25.90 -33.03 -28.20
C LYS A 280 -26.40 -32.70 -29.61
N LEU A 281 -25.67 -31.86 -30.35
CA LEU A 281 -25.94 -31.60 -31.75
C LEU A 281 -25.30 -32.74 -32.56
N GLU A 282 -26.10 -33.73 -32.95
CA GLU A 282 -25.67 -34.88 -33.78
C GLU A 282 -25.32 -34.48 -35.23
N THR A 283 -25.20 -33.18 -35.52
CA THR A 283 -25.05 -32.62 -36.87
C THR A 283 -23.72 -31.87 -37.03
N ASP A 284 -23.27 -31.68 -38.28
CA ASP A 284 -22.07 -30.90 -38.63
C ASP A 284 -22.14 -29.41 -38.23
N ASN A 285 -23.28 -28.96 -37.70
CA ASN A 285 -23.50 -27.59 -37.27
C ASN A 285 -22.96 -27.33 -35.85
N GLN A 286 -21.64 -27.49 -35.67
CA GLN A 286 -20.98 -27.12 -34.42
C GLN A 286 -21.18 -25.63 -34.13
N ILE A 287 -21.57 -25.32 -32.89
CA ILE A 287 -21.62 -23.95 -32.39
C ILE A 287 -20.29 -23.57 -31.75
N ASP A 288 -19.95 -22.29 -31.81
CA ASP A 288 -18.76 -21.74 -31.19
C ASP A 288 -19.10 -21.07 -29.84
N ASN A 289 -18.05 -20.63 -29.13
CA ASN A 289 -18.20 -19.90 -27.87
C ASN A 289 -19.02 -18.61 -28.01
N ARG A 290 -18.97 -17.97 -29.19
CA ARG A 290 -19.68 -16.72 -29.44
C ARG A 290 -21.19 -16.96 -29.51
N ARG A 291 -21.64 -17.96 -30.27
CA ARG A 291 -23.04 -18.40 -30.34
C ARG A 291 -23.52 -18.92 -29.00
N THR A 292 -22.72 -19.75 -28.32
CA THR A 292 -23.02 -20.25 -26.97
C THR A 292 -23.33 -19.11 -26.00
N LYS A 293 -22.50 -18.06 -26.00
CA LYS A 293 -22.71 -16.88 -25.16
C LYS A 293 -24.03 -16.16 -25.46
N VAL A 294 -24.36 -16.01 -26.74
CA VAL A 294 -25.63 -15.37 -27.16
C VAL A 294 -26.83 -16.19 -26.66
N PHE A 295 -26.79 -17.51 -26.79
CA PHE A 295 -27.85 -18.38 -26.29
C PHE A 295 -28.00 -18.30 -24.77
N LEU A 296 -26.89 -18.26 -24.03
CA LEU A 296 -26.91 -18.10 -22.58
C LEU A 296 -27.56 -16.76 -22.17
N ILE A 297 -27.20 -15.65 -22.84
CA ILE A 297 -27.80 -14.34 -22.57
C ILE A 297 -29.30 -14.35 -22.90
N LYS A 298 -29.70 -14.96 -24.02
CA LYS A 298 -31.12 -15.07 -24.41
C LYS A 298 -31.92 -15.89 -23.40
N TYR A 299 -31.39 -17.03 -22.98
CA TYR A 299 -32.09 -17.98 -22.10
C TYR A 299 -32.18 -17.50 -20.66
N PHE A 300 -31.04 -17.09 -20.08
CA PHE A 300 -30.94 -16.72 -18.68
C PHE A 300 -31.12 -15.22 -18.42
N LYS A 301 -31.06 -14.37 -19.45
CA LYS A 301 -31.19 -12.91 -19.34
C LYS A 301 -30.26 -12.35 -18.25
N ASP A 302 -30.82 -11.56 -17.34
CA ASP A 302 -30.09 -10.89 -16.26
C ASP A 302 -29.72 -11.85 -15.10
N THR A 303 -30.10 -13.13 -15.17
CA THR A 303 -29.84 -14.09 -14.09
C THR A 303 -28.42 -14.65 -14.10
N ILE A 304 -27.63 -14.40 -15.15
CA ILE A 304 -26.23 -14.82 -15.26
C ILE A 304 -25.31 -13.62 -15.46
N CYS A 305 -24.03 -13.81 -15.15
CA CYS A 305 -22.97 -12.83 -15.37
C CYS A 305 -21.76 -13.51 -16.01
N PHE A 306 -20.99 -12.73 -16.76
CA PHE A 306 -19.78 -13.20 -17.44
C PHE A 306 -18.53 -12.53 -16.86
N THR A 307 -17.59 -13.33 -16.39
CA THR A 307 -16.24 -12.87 -16.00
C THR A 307 -15.20 -13.39 -16.96
N TYR A 308 -14.15 -12.60 -17.11
CA TYR A 308 -12.94 -13.05 -17.77
C TYR A 308 -12.02 -13.65 -16.72
N PRO A 309 -11.49 -14.86 -16.92
CA PRO A 309 -10.34 -15.32 -16.14
C PRO A 309 -9.14 -14.38 -16.36
N ASP A 310 -8.22 -14.34 -15.39
CA ASP A 310 -7.01 -13.50 -15.45
C ASP A 310 -6.13 -13.80 -16.68
N ASP A 311 -6.18 -15.04 -17.16
CA ASP A 311 -5.51 -15.46 -18.39
C ASP A 311 -6.40 -15.21 -19.61
N ARG A 312 -5.96 -14.31 -20.50
CA ARG A 312 -6.65 -13.96 -21.75
C ARG A 312 -6.87 -15.15 -22.70
N ARG A 313 -6.12 -16.25 -22.54
CA ARG A 313 -6.27 -17.47 -23.36
C ARG A 313 -7.38 -18.39 -22.86
N LYS A 314 -7.90 -18.17 -21.64
CA LYS A 314 -8.97 -18.98 -21.08
C LYS A 314 -10.34 -18.44 -21.45
N SER A 315 -11.28 -19.36 -21.62
CA SER A 315 -12.67 -19.04 -21.95
C SER A 315 -13.36 -18.27 -20.82
N GLN A 316 -14.33 -17.43 -21.16
CA GLN A 316 -15.12 -16.69 -20.17
C GLN A 316 -15.83 -17.66 -19.23
N MET A 317 -15.97 -17.26 -17.96
CA MET A 317 -16.73 -18.01 -16.97
C MET A 317 -18.14 -17.43 -16.87
N VAL A 318 -19.11 -18.30 -16.67
CA VAL A 318 -20.54 -17.98 -16.50
C VAL A 318 -20.98 -18.46 -15.14
N TYR A 319 -21.68 -17.59 -14.41
CA TYR A 319 -22.20 -17.86 -13.07
C TYR A 319 -23.54 -17.14 -12.88
N SER A 320 -24.34 -17.61 -11.92
CA SER A 320 -25.57 -16.89 -11.56
C SER A 320 -25.25 -15.51 -10.97
N SER A 321 -25.99 -14.49 -11.41
CA SER A 321 -26.03 -13.14 -10.81
C SER A 321 -26.41 -13.14 -9.33
N SER A 322 -27.07 -14.21 -8.85
CA SER A 322 -27.47 -14.38 -7.45
C SER A 322 -26.36 -14.92 -6.54
N LEU A 323 -25.26 -15.43 -7.10
CA LEU A 323 -24.12 -15.88 -6.33
C LEU A 323 -23.42 -14.68 -5.67
N LEU A 324 -23.23 -14.76 -4.36
CA LEU A 324 -22.43 -13.79 -3.62
C LEU A 324 -20.99 -13.78 -4.15
N GLN A 325 -20.41 -12.59 -4.28
CA GLN A 325 -19.07 -12.39 -4.82
C GLN A 325 -17.99 -13.24 -4.09
N GLY A 326 -18.18 -13.52 -2.80
CA GLY A 326 -17.33 -14.42 -2.01
C GLY A 326 -17.32 -15.85 -2.56
N ASN A 327 -18.48 -16.41 -2.89
CA ASN A 327 -18.60 -17.77 -3.42
C ASN A 327 -18.04 -17.89 -4.84
N ILE A 328 -18.14 -16.82 -5.64
CA ILE A 328 -17.52 -16.76 -6.97
C ILE A 328 -16.00 -16.80 -6.84
N ILE A 329 -15.45 -16.02 -5.91
CA ILE A 329 -14.01 -16.02 -5.63
C ILE A 329 -13.56 -17.38 -5.08
N GLU A 330 -14.36 -18.01 -4.21
CA GLU A 330 -14.04 -19.31 -3.62
C GLU A 330 -14.15 -20.46 -4.63
N SER A 331 -15.14 -20.45 -5.53
CA SER A 331 -15.24 -21.36 -6.67
C SER A 331 -14.10 -21.17 -7.68
N LEU A 332 -13.72 -19.91 -7.97
CA LEU A 332 -12.54 -19.62 -8.77
C LEU A 332 -11.25 -20.07 -8.07
N ARG A 333 -11.14 -19.94 -6.75
CA ARG A 333 -10.00 -20.41 -5.94
C ARG A 333 -9.97 -21.94 -5.78
N SER A 334 -11.11 -22.62 -5.81
CA SER A 334 -11.18 -24.08 -5.66
C SER A 334 -11.00 -24.81 -7.00
N SER A 335 -11.57 -24.27 -8.08
CA SER A 335 -11.31 -24.75 -9.46
C SER A 335 -9.90 -24.42 -9.94
N VAL A 336 -9.27 -23.42 -9.33
CA VAL A 336 -7.88 -23.04 -9.54
C VAL A 336 -7.13 -23.23 -8.22
N LYS A 337 -6.73 -24.48 -7.91
CA LYS A 337 -5.47 -24.69 -7.19
C LYS A 337 -4.43 -23.96 -8.01
N SER A 338 -4.18 -22.71 -7.66
CA SER A 338 -3.48 -21.79 -8.54
C SER A 338 -2.11 -22.38 -8.84
N GLY A 339 -1.67 -22.28 -10.10
CA GLY A 339 -0.32 -22.67 -10.49
C GLY A 339 0.73 -22.25 -9.44
N PRO A 340 0.66 -21.04 -8.87
CA PRO A 340 1.56 -20.58 -7.80
C PRO A 340 1.47 -21.37 -6.49
N GLN A 341 0.27 -21.74 -6.02
CA GLN A 341 0.14 -22.54 -4.80
C GLN A 341 0.63 -23.97 -5.00
N LYS A 342 0.35 -24.56 -6.17
CA LYS A 342 0.88 -25.89 -6.52
C LYS A 342 2.41 -25.84 -6.61
N ILE A 343 2.96 -24.88 -7.35
CA ILE A 343 4.41 -24.65 -7.47
C ILE A 343 5.02 -24.38 -6.09
N ALA A 344 4.37 -23.61 -5.22
CA ALA A 344 4.87 -23.32 -3.88
C ALA A 344 4.89 -24.55 -2.97
N LEU A 345 3.89 -25.44 -3.06
CA LEU A 345 3.86 -26.70 -2.30
C LEU A 345 4.91 -27.70 -2.80
N GLU A 346 5.09 -27.81 -4.11
CA GLU A 346 6.12 -28.65 -4.71
C GLU A 346 7.53 -28.10 -4.41
N LEU A 347 7.70 -26.78 -4.50
CA LEU A 347 8.92 -26.09 -4.08
C LEU A 347 9.21 -26.28 -2.59
N LEU A 348 8.20 -26.24 -1.72
CA LEU A 348 8.37 -26.48 -0.29
C LEU A 348 8.96 -27.86 -0.01
N HIS A 349 8.49 -28.88 -0.74
CA HIS A 349 9.01 -30.25 -0.63
C HIS A 349 10.46 -30.33 -1.13
N GLU A 350 10.73 -29.77 -2.31
CA GLU A 350 12.07 -29.76 -2.91
C GLU A 350 13.07 -28.97 -2.06
N CYS A 351 12.68 -27.79 -1.54
CA CYS A 351 13.47 -27.01 -0.60
C CYS A 351 13.77 -27.75 0.69
N LYS A 352 12.89 -28.61 1.22
CA LYS A 352 13.19 -29.33 2.48
C LYS A 352 14.23 -30.43 2.29
N ASN A 353 14.24 -31.05 1.11
CA ASN A 353 15.04 -32.24 0.83
C ASN A 353 16.29 -31.94 0.00
N TYR A 354 16.50 -30.70 -0.41
CA TYR A 354 17.65 -30.32 -1.22
C TYR A 354 18.96 -30.50 -0.45
N ASP A 355 19.94 -31.15 -1.07
CA ASP A 355 21.29 -31.27 -0.53
C ASP A 355 22.24 -30.40 -1.34
N PHE A 356 22.99 -29.56 -0.66
CA PHE A 356 24.03 -28.74 -1.27
C PHE A 356 25.35 -29.50 -1.48
N GLY A 357 25.42 -30.77 -1.07
CA GLY A 357 26.65 -31.58 -1.16
C GLY A 357 27.74 -31.08 -0.23
N LEU A 358 27.36 -30.44 0.88
CA LEU A 358 28.30 -29.91 1.87
C LEU A 358 28.46 -30.91 3.00
N GLU A 359 29.69 -31.39 3.21
CA GLU A 359 29.98 -32.28 4.32
C GLU A 359 29.80 -31.60 5.69
N ALA A 360 29.34 -32.37 6.68
CA ALA A 360 28.90 -31.88 7.98
C ALA A 360 30.04 -31.32 8.87
N THR A 361 31.30 -31.54 8.50
CA THR A 361 32.45 -31.26 9.35
C THR A 361 33.10 -29.93 8.97
N TYR A 362 33.51 -29.75 7.70
CA TYR A 362 34.25 -28.57 7.25
C TYR A 362 33.85 -28.11 5.85
N CYS A 363 34.03 -26.82 5.58
CA CYS A 363 33.82 -26.26 4.25
C CYS A 363 35.03 -25.41 3.89
N THR A 364 35.91 -25.96 3.05
CA THR A 364 36.98 -25.22 2.39
C THR A 364 36.41 -24.31 1.31
N SER A 365 37.23 -23.38 0.78
CA SER A 365 36.84 -22.59 -0.39
C SER A 365 36.52 -23.46 -1.61
N GLU A 366 37.15 -24.64 -1.72
CA GLU A 366 36.86 -25.59 -2.78
C GLU A 366 35.50 -26.28 -2.56
N ASP A 367 35.15 -26.64 -1.32
CA ASP A 367 33.84 -27.24 -1.01
C ASP A 367 32.69 -26.27 -1.29
N VAL A 368 32.88 -24.96 -1.00
CA VAL A 368 31.90 -23.92 -1.36
C VAL A 368 31.73 -23.84 -2.87
N LYS A 369 32.85 -23.89 -3.61
CA LYS A 369 32.85 -23.83 -5.06
C LYS A 369 32.16 -25.07 -5.66
N LEU A 370 32.52 -26.27 -5.20
CA LEU A 370 31.91 -27.54 -5.59
C LEU A 370 30.42 -27.57 -5.28
N SER A 371 30.01 -27.05 -4.12
CA SER A 371 28.59 -26.95 -3.75
C SER A 371 27.83 -25.96 -4.62
N LEU A 372 28.42 -24.82 -4.96
CA LEU A 372 27.81 -23.85 -5.88
C LEU A 372 27.73 -24.40 -7.31
N ASP A 373 28.75 -25.13 -7.77
CA ASP A 373 28.76 -25.76 -9.10
C ASP A 373 27.78 -26.95 -9.16
N HIS A 374 27.67 -27.71 -8.07
CA HIS A 374 26.64 -28.73 -7.89
C HIS A 374 25.24 -28.09 -7.96
N TYR A 375 25.01 -27.01 -7.20
CA TYR A 375 23.74 -26.29 -7.21
C TYR A 375 23.39 -25.70 -8.58
N ARG A 376 24.37 -25.12 -9.29
CA ARG A 376 24.17 -24.60 -10.65
C ARG A 376 23.75 -25.69 -11.63
N SER A 377 24.33 -26.89 -11.48
CA SER A 377 24.07 -28.05 -12.35
C SER A 377 22.77 -28.78 -11.98
N HIS A 378 22.36 -28.72 -10.70
CA HIS A 378 21.21 -29.43 -10.14
C HIS A 378 20.21 -28.47 -9.52
N ARG A 379 19.98 -27.32 -10.15
CA ARG A 379 19.07 -26.31 -9.60
C ARG A 379 17.64 -26.88 -9.59
N PRO A 380 16.91 -26.77 -8.46
CA PRO A 380 15.52 -27.17 -8.36
C PRO A 380 14.65 -26.63 -9.50
N GLN A 381 13.96 -27.50 -10.22
CA GLN A 381 13.17 -27.08 -11.39
C GLN A 381 11.95 -26.26 -10.96
N GLN A 382 11.36 -26.60 -9.83
CA GLN A 382 10.21 -25.91 -9.27
C GLN A 382 10.63 -24.53 -8.75
N TRP A 383 11.87 -24.38 -8.28
CA TRP A 383 12.44 -23.05 -7.98
C TRP A 383 12.52 -22.19 -9.24
N LEU A 384 13.05 -22.73 -10.33
CA LEU A 384 13.12 -22.00 -11.60
C LEU A 384 11.73 -21.59 -12.11
N GLN A 385 10.74 -22.47 -12.00
CA GLN A 385 9.35 -22.17 -12.36
C GLN A 385 8.73 -21.11 -11.46
N PHE A 386 8.93 -21.21 -10.14
CA PHE A 386 8.49 -20.22 -9.17
C PHE A 386 9.09 -18.85 -9.47
N MET A 387 10.38 -18.79 -9.76
CA MET A 387 11.07 -17.54 -10.08
C MET A 387 10.58 -16.91 -11.38
N LYS A 388 10.38 -17.72 -12.44
CA LYS A 388 9.77 -17.24 -13.70
C LYS A 388 8.35 -16.73 -13.48
N PHE A 389 7.58 -17.38 -12.61
CA PHE A 389 6.23 -16.96 -12.27
C PHE A 389 6.23 -15.61 -11.50
N MET A 390 7.06 -15.49 -10.47
CA MET A 390 7.12 -14.29 -9.62
C MET A 390 7.68 -13.08 -10.37
N PHE A 391 8.54 -13.30 -11.37
CA PHE A 391 9.23 -12.26 -12.11
C PHE A 391 9.14 -12.50 -13.63
N PRO A 392 7.97 -12.35 -14.26
CA PRO A 392 7.74 -12.74 -15.65
C PRO A 392 8.50 -11.87 -16.68
N ASN A 393 8.96 -10.67 -16.29
CA ASN A 393 9.60 -9.71 -17.19
C ASN A 393 11.13 -9.83 -17.27
N THR A 394 11.72 -10.89 -16.71
CA THR A 394 13.19 -11.02 -16.57
C THR A 394 13.84 -11.78 -17.72
N SER A 395 13.09 -12.10 -18.78
CA SER A 395 13.57 -12.82 -19.95
C SER A 395 14.66 -12.11 -20.77
N ASN A 396 14.93 -10.82 -20.52
CA ASN A 396 15.93 -10.01 -21.22
C ASN A 396 17.23 -9.75 -20.45
N THR A 397 17.36 -10.24 -19.21
CA THR A 397 18.61 -10.09 -18.44
C THR A 397 19.51 -11.31 -18.64
N ASN A 398 20.83 -11.10 -18.68
CA ASN A 398 21.83 -12.16 -18.69
C ASN A 398 21.46 -13.21 -17.63
N THR A 399 21.10 -14.42 -18.09
CA THR A 399 20.42 -15.44 -17.29
C THR A 399 21.22 -15.81 -16.04
N ASP A 400 22.55 -15.79 -16.11
CA ASP A 400 23.40 -16.26 -15.02
C ASP A 400 23.52 -15.26 -13.86
N GLU A 401 23.63 -13.96 -14.15
CA GLU A 401 23.70 -12.94 -13.10
C GLU A 401 22.36 -12.80 -12.37
N TRP A 402 21.27 -12.96 -13.12
CA TRP A 402 19.92 -12.95 -12.57
C TRP A 402 19.69 -14.14 -11.64
N LEU A 403 20.06 -15.33 -12.07
CA LEU A 403 19.94 -16.55 -11.27
C LEU A 403 20.76 -16.48 -9.98
N LEU A 404 21.98 -15.93 -10.01
CA LEU A 404 22.85 -15.82 -8.83
C LEU A 404 22.19 -15.07 -7.65
N LYS A 405 21.41 -14.01 -7.94
CA LYS A 405 20.70 -13.22 -6.92
C LYS A 405 19.59 -14.05 -6.24
N PHE A 406 18.92 -14.91 -6.99
CA PHE A 406 17.86 -15.76 -6.47
C PHE A 406 18.38 -17.04 -5.84
N ASP A 407 19.52 -17.56 -6.29
CA ASP A 407 20.19 -18.70 -5.66
C ASP A 407 20.51 -18.43 -4.19
N THR A 408 20.82 -17.17 -3.86
CA THR A 408 20.99 -16.73 -2.47
C THR A 408 19.66 -16.79 -1.69
N LEU A 409 18.56 -16.36 -2.31
CA LEU A 409 17.22 -16.42 -1.70
C LEU A 409 16.77 -17.87 -1.47
N PHE A 410 17.06 -18.78 -2.41
CA PHE A 410 16.79 -20.21 -2.24
C PHE A 410 17.54 -20.77 -1.03
N GLN A 411 18.83 -20.44 -0.88
CA GLN A 411 19.63 -20.87 0.27
C GLN A 411 19.06 -20.38 1.61
N PHE A 412 18.52 -19.16 1.67
CA PHE A 412 17.83 -18.67 2.87
C PHE A 412 16.54 -19.43 3.16
N ILE A 413 15.71 -19.66 2.14
CA ILE A 413 14.46 -20.41 2.28
C ILE A 413 14.74 -21.84 2.73
N HIS A 414 15.70 -22.52 2.11
CA HIS A 414 16.15 -23.86 2.49
C HIS A 414 16.63 -23.90 3.94
N TYR A 415 17.46 -22.95 4.35
CA TYR A 415 17.97 -22.84 5.71
C TYR A 415 16.83 -22.66 6.73
N TRP A 416 15.87 -21.76 6.46
CA TRP A 416 14.72 -21.57 7.35
C TRP A 416 13.83 -22.80 7.44
N LEU A 417 13.55 -23.45 6.30
CA LEU A 417 12.70 -24.64 6.25
C LEU A 417 13.34 -25.85 6.92
N SER A 418 14.67 -25.93 6.93
CA SER A 418 15.42 -26.94 7.67
C SER A 418 15.64 -26.58 9.15
N SER A 419 15.02 -25.49 9.65
CA SER A 419 15.23 -24.99 11.02
C SER A 419 16.71 -24.75 11.34
N GLY A 420 17.47 -24.33 10.34
CA GLY A 420 18.91 -24.10 10.42
C GLY A 420 19.77 -25.34 10.60
N ARG A 421 19.22 -26.54 10.38
CA ARG A 421 19.98 -27.80 10.48
C ARG A 421 20.86 -28.06 9.26
N ASN A 422 20.40 -27.63 8.08
CA ASN A 422 21.13 -27.88 6.84
C ASN A 422 22.02 -26.70 6.50
N ARG A 423 23.28 -27.01 6.18
CA ARG A 423 24.27 -26.03 5.75
C ARG A 423 24.05 -25.67 4.29
N THR A 424 24.34 -24.43 3.96
CA THR A 424 24.26 -23.89 2.60
C THR A 424 25.51 -23.07 2.28
N PRO A 425 25.89 -22.90 1.00
CA PRO A 425 27.05 -22.08 0.60
C PRO A 425 27.05 -20.65 1.16
N PHE A 426 25.87 -20.12 1.46
CA PHE A 426 25.67 -18.83 2.12
C PHE A 426 26.42 -18.74 3.45
N HIS A 427 26.45 -19.80 4.26
CA HIS A 427 27.10 -19.77 5.56
C HIS A 427 28.60 -19.48 5.44
N CYS A 428 29.25 -20.08 4.44
CA CYS A 428 30.68 -19.89 4.19
C CYS A 428 30.98 -18.54 3.56
N SER A 429 30.19 -18.15 2.54
CA SER A 429 30.37 -16.86 1.88
C SER A 429 30.11 -15.68 2.82
N LEU A 430 29.05 -15.74 3.64
CA LEU A 430 28.77 -14.74 4.66
C LEU A 430 29.90 -14.65 5.69
N THR A 431 30.41 -15.78 6.16
CA THR A 431 31.55 -15.83 7.08
C THR A 431 32.76 -15.10 6.50
N GLN A 432 33.10 -15.43 5.25
CA GLN A 432 34.24 -14.86 4.57
C GLN A 432 34.06 -13.35 4.33
N THR A 433 32.87 -12.92 3.91
CA THR A 433 32.55 -11.50 3.72
C THR A 433 32.67 -10.72 5.03
N VAL A 434 32.04 -11.21 6.11
CA VAL A 434 32.11 -10.52 7.41
C VAL A 434 33.53 -10.49 7.93
N HIS A 435 34.27 -11.59 7.83
CA HIS A 435 35.69 -11.62 8.22
C HIS A 435 36.53 -10.63 7.41
N ASN A 436 36.34 -10.57 6.08
CA ASN A 436 37.10 -9.67 5.21
C ASN A 436 36.80 -8.19 5.49
N LEU A 437 35.54 -7.85 5.72
CA LEU A 437 35.10 -6.47 5.97
C LEU A 437 35.47 -5.99 7.38
N SER A 438 35.27 -6.85 8.40
CA SER A 438 35.45 -6.46 9.79
C SER A 438 36.84 -6.76 10.33
N ARG A 439 37.56 -7.72 9.72
CA ARG A 439 38.75 -8.38 10.29
C ARG A 439 38.50 -8.94 11.70
N SER A 440 37.24 -9.17 12.07
CA SER A 440 36.84 -9.60 13.41
C SER A 440 36.48 -11.07 13.41
N ARG A 441 37.37 -11.87 13.99
CA ARG A 441 37.10 -13.28 14.29
C ARG A 441 35.96 -13.47 15.29
N GLN A 442 35.82 -12.53 16.23
CA GLN A 442 34.74 -12.57 17.23
C GLN A 442 33.36 -12.48 16.57
N LEU A 443 33.20 -11.65 15.53
CA LEU A 443 31.95 -11.56 14.78
C LEU A 443 31.65 -12.87 14.05
N VAL A 444 32.66 -13.51 13.46
CA VAL A 444 32.52 -14.84 12.85
C VAL A 444 32.09 -15.88 13.89
N ASP A 445 32.75 -15.91 15.06
CA ASP A 445 32.42 -16.84 16.14
C ASP A 445 30.98 -16.63 16.65
N ILE A 446 30.52 -15.39 16.73
CA ILE A 446 29.12 -15.06 17.07
C ILE A 446 28.17 -15.59 16.00
N MET A 447 28.47 -15.36 14.73
CA MET A 447 27.64 -15.83 13.63
C MET A 447 27.58 -17.36 13.58
N ASN A 448 28.68 -18.04 13.89
CA ASN A 448 28.71 -19.50 14.02
C ASN A 448 27.78 -19.97 15.14
N ARG A 449 27.81 -19.29 16.29
CA ARG A 449 26.90 -19.59 17.42
C ARG A 449 25.43 -19.34 17.09
N MET A 450 25.15 -18.46 16.13
CA MET A 450 23.80 -18.20 15.60
C MET A 450 23.42 -19.16 14.45
N ASN A 451 24.28 -20.15 14.12
CA ASN A 451 24.15 -21.00 12.93
C ASN A 451 24.08 -20.23 11.61
N LEU A 452 24.62 -19.01 11.54
CA LEU A 452 24.65 -18.17 10.34
C LEU A 452 25.99 -18.23 9.59
N ALA A 453 27.01 -18.84 10.20
CA ALA A 453 28.36 -18.94 9.68
C ALA A 453 28.94 -20.34 9.93
N ILE A 454 30.02 -20.67 9.22
CA ILE A 454 30.87 -21.83 9.49
C ILE A 454 32.32 -21.33 9.59
N SER A 455 32.97 -21.53 10.74
CA SER A 455 34.43 -21.45 10.83
C SER A 455 35.01 -22.83 11.07
N GLY A 456 36.14 -23.13 10.43
CA GLY A 456 36.91 -24.34 10.74
C GLY A 456 37.38 -24.40 12.20
N PRO A 457 37.84 -25.57 12.68
CA PRO A 457 38.40 -25.74 14.00
C PRO A 457 39.61 -24.82 14.14
N LYS A 458 39.92 -24.46 15.38
CA LYS A 458 41.26 -24.00 15.70
C LYS A 458 42.19 -25.18 15.41
N ASP A 459 43.23 -24.96 14.61
CA ASP A 459 44.33 -25.92 14.44
C ASP A 459 44.74 -26.46 15.82
N GLY A 460 44.41 -27.74 16.10
CA GLY A 460 44.61 -28.33 17.42
C GLY A 460 43.57 -29.39 17.81
N GLY A 461 43.61 -30.56 17.16
CA GLY A 461 43.44 -31.89 17.78
C GLY A 461 42.25 -32.22 18.69
N GLY A 462 41.16 -31.45 18.73
CA GLY A 462 39.97 -31.76 19.53
C GLY A 462 38.90 -32.50 18.73
N ASP A 463 38.37 -33.60 19.26
CA ASP A 463 37.22 -34.33 18.72
C ASP A 463 36.01 -33.36 18.50
N PRO A 464 35.54 -33.17 17.26
CA PRO A 464 34.43 -32.27 16.91
C PRO A 464 33.14 -32.58 17.68
N THR A 465 32.95 -33.84 18.06
CA THR A 465 31.77 -34.32 18.79
C THR A 465 31.69 -33.76 20.20
N GLN A 466 32.83 -33.46 20.83
CA GLN A 466 32.91 -32.82 22.16
C GLN A 466 32.73 -31.30 22.11
N GLN A 467 33.11 -30.63 21.00
CA GLN A 467 32.78 -29.20 20.84
C GLN A 467 31.28 -28.99 20.69
N MET A 468 30.56 -29.92 20.04
CA MET A 468 29.11 -29.87 19.92
C MET A 468 28.38 -30.02 21.27
N SER A 469 28.91 -30.80 22.23
CA SER A 469 28.31 -30.96 23.56
C SER A 469 28.59 -29.79 24.53
N LEU A 470 29.76 -29.14 24.41
CA LEU A 470 30.06 -27.90 25.11
C LEU A 470 29.26 -26.72 24.54
N VAL A 471 29.08 -26.71 23.21
CA VAL A 471 28.23 -25.74 22.52
C VAL A 471 26.77 -25.95 22.90
N THR A 472 26.22 -27.15 23.09
CA THR A 472 24.80 -27.34 23.52
C THR A 472 24.51 -26.84 24.94
N GLY A 473 25.50 -26.84 25.84
CA GLY A 473 25.39 -26.27 27.20
C GLY A 473 25.42 -24.74 27.24
N GLU A 474 26.35 -24.11 26.51
CA GLU A 474 26.45 -22.63 26.40
C GLU A 474 25.46 -22.04 25.38
N THR A 475 25.11 -22.75 24.31
CA THR A 475 23.98 -22.36 23.45
C THR A 475 22.69 -22.39 24.22
N ARG A 476 22.52 -23.15 25.31
CA ARG A 476 21.31 -23.00 26.16
C ARG A 476 21.24 -21.62 26.83
N LYS A 477 22.38 -20.98 27.13
CA LYS A 477 22.47 -19.59 27.61
C LYS A 477 22.36 -18.58 26.46
N LEU A 478 22.82 -18.90 25.25
CA LEU A 478 22.63 -18.06 24.05
C LEU A 478 21.24 -18.23 23.40
N TYR A 479 20.57 -19.34 23.66
CA TYR A 479 19.15 -19.57 23.36
C TYR A 479 18.27 -18.67 24.23
N GLN A 480 18.82 -17.94 25.21
CA GLN A 480 18.13 -16.82 25.87
C GLN A 480 18.32 -15.51 25.07
N SER A 481 19.37 -15.39 24.25
CA SER A 481 19.52 -14.29 23.27
C SER A 481 18.73 -14.51 21.97
N THR A 482 18.31 -15.75 21.66
CA THR A 482 17.38 -16.06 20.55
C THR A 482 15.92 -15.67 20.82
N TRP A 483 15.63 -15.04 21.97
CA TRP A 483 14.29 -14.51 22.30
C TRP A 483 14.14 -13.04 21.91
N PHE A 484 15.09 -12.47 21.16
CA PHE A 484 14.93 -11.11 20.64
C PHE A 484 13.76 -11.06 19.64
N GLY A 485 12.62 -10.55 20.09
CA GLY A 485 11.35 -10.57 19.37
C GLY A 485 10.33 -11.59 19.89
N VAL A 486 10.70 -12.47 20.84
CA VAL A 486 9.80 -13.45 21.49
C VAL A 486 9.32 -12.94 22.86
N GLU A 487 10.24 -12.59 23.77
CA GLU A 487 9.91 -12.01 25.09
C GLU A 487 9.66 -10.51 24.97
N GLU A 488 8.93 -9.93 25.92
CA GLU A 488 8.75 -8.48 26.01
C GLU A 488 10.10 -7.75 26.12
N LEU A 489 10.26 -6.67 25.35
CA LEU A 489 11.52 -5.94 25.28
C LEU A 489 11.84 -5.24 26.61
N SER A 490 12.74 -5.82 27.41
CA SER A 490 13.14 -5.25 28.70
C SER A 490 14.27 -4.21 28.56
N PRO A 491 14.41 -3.27 29.52
CA PRO A 491 15.54 -2.34 29.56
C PRO A 491 16.91 -3.04 29.60
N GLN A 492 16.99 -4.20 30.27
CA GLN A 492 18.22 -4.99 30.33
C GLN A 492 18.60 -5.56 28.96
N MET A 493 17.62 -6.03 28.17
CA MET A 493 17.86 -6.50 26.81
C MET A 493 18.39 -5.37 25.92
N ILE A 494 17.83 -4.16 26.06
CA ILE A 494 18.31 -2.98 25.34
C ILE A 494 19.76 -2.67 25.73
N SER A 495 20.09 -2.69 27.02
CA SER A 495 21.46 -2.46 27.51
C SER A 495 22.44 -3.53 27.01
N ASN A 496 22.02 -4.80 27.00
CA ASN A 496 22.83 -5.91 26.52
C ASN A 496 23.08 -5.82 25.01
N ALA A 497 22.04 -5.46 24.24
CA ALA A 497 22.13 -5.25 22.80
C ALA A 497 23.06 -4.07 22.48
N GLU A 498 22.98 -2.97 23.22
CA GLU A 498 23.93 -1.85 23.08
C GLU A 498 25.37 -2.30 23.36
N LYS A 499 25.62 -2.96 24.51
CA LYS A 499 26.95 -3.46 24.87
C LYS A 499 27.52 -4.41 23.80
N PHE A 500 26.66 -5.28 23.27
CA PHE A 500 27.00 -6.17 22.18
C PHE A 500 27.41 -5.39 20.92
N LEU A 501 26.62 -4.39 20.51
CA LEU A 501 26.92 -3.58 19.34
C LEU A 501 28.22 -2.79 19.50
N VAL A 502 28.53 -2.27 20.70
CA VAL A 502 29.81 -1.61 21.00
C VAL A 502 30.97 -2.58 20.85
N SER A 503 30.83 -3.81 21.36
CA SER A 503 31.89 -4.83 21.26
C SER A 503 32.21 -5.25 19.81
N GLY A 504 31.25 -5.06 18.90
CA GLY A 504 31.45 -5.28 17.45
C GLY A 504 32.24 -4.15 16.77
N LEU A 505 32.33 -2.98 17.41
CA LEU A 505 33.23 -1.90 17.00
C LEU A 505 34.64 -2.21 17.53
N LYS A 506 35.69 -1.76 16.83
CA LYS A 506 37.13 -2.01 17.11
C LYS A 506 37.44 -2.19 18.62
N LYS A 507 38.36 -3.10 18.98
CA LYS A 507 38.86 -3.36 20.37
C LYS A 507 38.80 -2.11 21.26
N THR A 508 37.69 -1.96 21.99
CA THR A 508 37.41 -0.87 22.92
C THR A 508 36.90 -1.51 24.21
N ASP A 509 37.28 -0.92 25.35
CA ASP A 509 36.75 -1.32 26.66
C ASP A 509 35.42 -0.61 26.97
N CYS A 510 34.86 0.12 26.00
CA CYS A 510 33.57 0.81 26.15
C CYS A 510 32.41 -0.18 26.25
N SER A 511 31.45 0.17 27.10
CA SER A 511 30.21 -0.58 27.34
C SER A 511 28.99 0.07 26.69
N THR A 512 29.08 1.34 26.32
CA THR A 512 28.00 2.12 25.68
C THR A 512 28.49 2.91 24.46
N PHE A 513 27.57 3.29 23.57
CA PHE A 513 27.90 4.13 22.40
C PHE A 513 28.33 5.54 22.82
N ASP A 514 27.80 6.07 23.93
CA ASP A 514 28.23 7.37 24.45
C ASP A 514 29.68 7.34 24.98
N GLU A 515 30.09 6.26 25.66
CA GLU A 515 31.49 6.04 26.04
C GLU A 515 32.40 5.93 24.81
N TYR A 516 31.96 5.19 23.78
CA TYR A 516 32.72 5.04 22.56
C TYR A 516 32.82 6.35 21.76
N ARG A 517 31.72 7.13 21.69
CA ARG A 517 31.73 8.50 21.12
C ARG A 517 32.70 9.40 21.86
N TRP A 518 32.72 9.34 23.19
CA TRP A 518 33.67 10.07 24.00
C TRP A 518 35.10 9.67 23.67
N GLU A 519 35.37 8.38 23.55
CA GLU A 519 36.69 7.86 23.20
C GLU A 519 37.11 8.31 21.80
N GLN A 520 36.24 8.20 20.80
CA GLN A 520 36.48 8.69 19.44
C GLN A 520 36.78 10.20 19.42
N TYR A 521 36.03 10.97 20.20
CA TYR A 521 36.15 12.42 20.30
C TYR A 521 37.51 12.86 20.88
N HIS A 522 38.06 12.13 21.86
CA HIS A 522 39.34 12.47 22.49
C HIS A 522 40.56 11.80 21.84
N ASN A 523 40.39 10.63 21.23
CA ASN A 523 41.49 9.89 20.59
C ASN A 523 41.74 10.32 19.14
N SER A 524 40.82 11.07 18.50
CA SER A 524 41.03 11.56 17.13
C SER A 524 42.07 12.69 17.08
N LYS A 525 43.28 12.40 16.58
CA LYS A 525 44.33 13.41 16.27
C LYS A 525 43.96 14.37 15.11
N LYS A 526 42.79 14.20 14.48
CA LYS A 526 42.32 14.97 13.33
C LYS A 526 41.12 15.82 13.74
N GLU A 527 40.87 16.88 12.98
CA GLU A 527 39.76 17.80 13.17
C GLU A 527 38.43 17.07 13.44
N LEU A 528 37.67 17.60 14.38
CA LEU A 528 36.41 17.06 14.87
C LEU A 528 35.35 16.99 13.77
N ASN A 529 35.32 15.88 13.03
CA ASN A 529 34.23 15.60 12.11
C ASN A 529 33.11 14.85 12.84
N PHE A 530 32.15 15.60 13.38
CA PHE A 530 30.97 15.03 14.06
C PHE A 530 30.17 14.06 13.19
N ASN A 531 30.27 14.16 11.85
CA ASN A 531 29.60 13.23 10.93
C ASN A 531 30.25 11.84 10.90
N GLN A 532 31.45 11.69 11.47
CA GLN A 532 32.18 10.42 11.56
C GLN A 532 32.01 9.71 12.91
N LEU A 533 31.36 10.37 13.89
CA LEU A 533 31.05 9.75 15.18
C LEU A 533 29.87 8.77 15.04
N VAL A 534 29.93 7.65 15.75
CA VAL A 534 28.78 6.73 15.85
C VAL A 534 27.58 7.41 16.48
N CYS A 535 26.34 6.95 16.29
CA CYS A 535 25.17 7.57 16.93
C CYS A 535 25.24 7.54 18.48
N CYS A 536 24.52 8.42 19.19
CA CYS A 536 24.45 8.37 20.65
C CYS A 536 23.63 7.16 21.15
N SER A 537 23.84 6.79 22.41
CA SER A 537 23.12 5.68 23.06
C SER A 537 21.60 5.85 22.97
N SER A 538 21.07 7.08 23.14
CA SER A 538 19.64 7.32 23.02
C SER A 538 19.09 7.02 21.62
N THR A 539 19.80 7.42 20.55
CA THR A 539 19.40 7.09 19.18
C THR A 539 19.52 5.59 18.92
N LEU A 540 20.59 4.95 19.39
CA LEU A 540 20.79 3.52 19.24
C LEU A 540 19.66 2.70 19.90
N ARG A 541 19.20 3.10 21.09
CA ARG A 541 18.07 2.45 21.78
C ARG A 541 16.81 2.44 20.91
N GLU A 542 16.52 3.53 20.20
CA GLU A 542 15.40 3.57 19.26
C GLU A 542 15.62 2.64 18.05
N HIS A 543 16.87 2.46 17.58
CA HIS A 543 17.18 1.45 16.57
C HIS A 543 17.00 0.01 17.08
N ILE A 544 17.45 -0.28 18.31
CA ILE A 544 17.28 -1.60 18.95
C ILE A 544 15.80 -1.93 19.08
N LYS A 545 14.98 -0.98 19.54
CA LYS A 545 13.52 -1.14 19.64
C LYS A 545 12.88 -1.47 18.29
N ARG A 546 13.26 -0.77 17.22
CA ARG A 546 12.74 -1.04 15.86
C ARG A 546 13.18 -2.40 15.33
N ALA A 547 14.44 -2.77 15.54
CA ALA A 547 14.94 -4.10 15.18
C ALA A 547 14.16 -5.20 15.92
N TYR A 548 13.91 -5.01 17.22
CA TYR A 548 13.09 -5.92 18.02
C TYR A 548 11.67 -6.05 17.45
N LEU A 549 11.00 -4.94 17.13
CA LEU A 549 9.66 -4.94 16.54
C LEU A 549 9.64 -5.73 15.23
N GLN A 550 10.64 -5.52 14.36
CA GLN A 550 10.74 -6.21 13.09
C GLN A 550 10.92 -7.72 13.28
N CYS A 551 11.80 -8.14 14.20
CA CYS A 551 11.99 -9.54 14.55
C CYS A 551 10.69 -10.16 15.08
N ARG A 552 10.00 -9.46 16.00
CA ARG A 552 8.72 -9.91 16.56
C ARG A 552 7.65 -10.10 15.48
N MET A 553 7.53 -9.14 14.57
CA MET A 553 6.59 -9.23 13.45
C MET A 553 6.88 -10.42 12.53
N TRP A 554 8.15 -10.73 12.27
CA TRP A 554 8.53 -11.90 11.47
C TRP A 554 8.24 -13.21 12.16
N LEU A 555 8.55 -13.31 13.45
CA LEU A 555 8.26 -14.50 14.26
C LEU A 555 6.75 -14.76 14.38
N GLN A 556 5.95 -13.69 14.37
CA GLN A 556 4.48 -13.76 14.47
C GLN A 556 3.79 -13.81 13.09
N ALA A 557 4.51 -13.61 11.97
CA ALA A 557 3.91 -13.63 10.64
C ALA A 557 3.16 -14.93 10.28
N PRO A 558 3.58 -16.13 10.76
CA PRO A 558 2.84 -17.37 10.51
C PRO A 558 1.55 -17.52 11.34
N THR A 559 1.37 -16.73 12.40
CA THR A 559 0.24 -16.87 13.33
C THR A 559 -0.78 -15.72 13.16
N PRO A 560 -1.97 -15.98 12.59
CA PRO A 560 -2.94 -14.93 12.25
C PRO A 560 -3.60 -14.24 13.46
N GLU A 561 -3.48 -14.80 14.67
CA GLU A 561 -4.20 -14.37 15.87
C GLU A 561 -3.43 -13.37 16.74
N VAL A 562 -2.26 -12.90 16.32
CA VAL A 562 -1.42 -12.09 17.22
C VAL A 562 -1.83 -10.62 17.23
N THR A 563 -2.02 -10.09 18.44
CA THR A 563 -2.18 -8.66 18.72
C THR A 563 -1.03 -7.87 18.14
N LYS A 564 -1.34 -6.94 17.24
CA LYS A 564 -0.35 -6.08 16.60
C LYS A 564 0.31 -5.18 17.65
N PRO A 565 1.63 -5.30 17.89
CA PRO A 565 2.32 -4.40 18.82
C PRO A 565 2.24 -2.95 18.32
N ASP A 566 2.00 -2.01 19.23
CA ASP A 566 1.97 -0.57 18.92
C ASP A 566 3.37 -0.09 18.54
N PRO A 567 3.62 0.32 17.27
CA PRO A 567 4.94 0.77 16.84
C PRO A 567 5.48 1.97 17.63
N CYS A 568 4.60 2.78 18.25
CA CYS A 568 5.01 3.93 19.03
C CYS A 568 5.81 3.56 20.30
N GLN A 569 5.65 2.33 20.80
CA GLN A 569 6.45 1.79 21.89
C GLN A 569 7.85 1.33 21.43
N TYR A 570 8.04 1.15 20.12
CA TYR A 570 9.22 0.53 19.54
C TYR A 570 10.03 1.47 18.63
N GLY A 571 10.13 2.74 19.02
CA GLY A 571 10.98 3.72 18.36
C GLY A 571 10.42 4.29 17.06
N TYR A 572 9.09 4.27 16.95
CA TYR A 572 8.35 5.11 16.03
C TYR A 572 7.53 6.16 16.78
N ARG A 573 7.03 7.15 16.05
CA ARG A 573 6.03 8.09 16.53
C ARG A 573 4.91 8.23 15.51
N ALA A 574 3.69 8.35 16.00
CA ALA A 574 2.55 8.71 15.17
C ALA A 574 2.61 10.20 14.79
N THR A 575 2.22 10.49 13.56
CA THR A 575 2.04 11.83 13.00
C THR A 575 0.79 11.86 12.15
N ASP A 576 0.34 13.05 11.77
CA ASP A 576 -0.84 13.23 10.90
C ASP A 576 -0.69 12.55 9.52
N VAL A 577 0.54 12.22 9.12
CA VAL A 577 0.87 11.58 7.85
C VAL A 577 1.19 10.09 7.97
N GLY A 578 1.15 9.54 9.19
CA GLY A 578 1.44 8.13 9.47
C GLY A 578 2.51 7.94 10.54
N ILE A 579 3.15 6.77 10.53
CA ILE A 579 4.14 6.37 11.53
C ILE A 579 5.53 6.63 10.96
N ILE A 580 6.36 7.43 11.67
CA ILE A 580 7.74 7.73 11.26
C ILE A 580 8.73 7.29 12.35
N PRO A 581 9.96 6.89 11.98
CA PRO A 581 10.96 6.49 12.97
C PRO A 581 11.39 7.68 13.82
N VAL A 582 11.66 7.43 15.10
CA VAL A 582 12.32 8.39 15.99
C VAL A 582 13.82 8.39 15.64
N ILE A 583 14.27 9.46 14.99
CA ILE A 583 15.66 9.61 14.50
C ILE A 583 16.57 10.18 15.59
N LEU A 584 16.14 11.24 16.26
CA LEU A 584 16.86 11.91 17.34
C LEU A 584 15.88 12.15 18.50
N PRO A 585 15.84 11.25 19.51
CA PRO A 585 15.03 11.48 20.69
C PRO A 585 15.58 12.62 21.56
N VAL A 586 16.90 12.85 21.46
CA VAL A 586 17.65 13.92 22.13
C VAL A 586 18.57 14.53 21.08
N PRO A 587 18.79 15.87 21.05
CA PRO A 587 19.79 16.47 20.19
C PRO A 587 21.15 15.78 20.39
N SER A 588 21.72 15.20 19.34
CA SER A 588 23.01 14.51 19.38
C SER A 588 24.18 15.45 19.72
N ARG A 589 23.93 16.75 19.61
CA ARG A 589 24.79 17.87 19.96
C ARG A 589 23.91 18.93 20.64
N PRO A 590 24.09 19.23 21.93
CA PRO A 590 23.71 20.53 22.46
C PRO A 590 24.35 21.62 21.61
N ASP A 591 23.55 22.54 21.08
CA ASP A 591 24.03 23.59 20.15
C ASP A 591 25.18 24.43 20.75
N ASP A 592 25.27 24.48 22.08
CA ASP A 592 26.27 25.23 22.84
C ASP A 592 27.44 24.39 23.38
N LEU A 593 27.73 23.22 22.80
CA LEU A 593 28.85 22.39 23.25
C LEU A 593 30.19 23.15 23.11
N PRO A 594 30.86 23.52 24.22
CA PRO A 594 32.17 24.12 24.16
C PRO A 594 33.20 23.15 23.55
N PRO A 595 34.32 23.66 23.00
CA PRO A 595 35.44 22.83 22.56
C PRO A 595 35.91 21.85 23.64
N PRO A 596 36.65 20.77 23.28
CA PRO A 596 37.16 19.81 24.24
C PRO A 596 37.91 20.52 25.38
N CYS A 597 37.50 20.30 26.63
CA CYS A 597 38.31 20.66 27.79
C CYS A 597 39.61 19.84 27.70
N LYS A 598 40.75 20.49 27.43
CA LYS A 598 42.08 19.83 27.48
C LYS A 598 42.58 19.63 28.91
N CYS A 599 41.67 19.36 29.83
CA CYS A 599 41.89 19.41 31.26
C CYS A 599 42.53 18.08 31.69
N PRO A 600 43.83 18.05 32.03
CA PRO A 600 44.53 16.78 32.19
C PRO A 600 44.05 15.99 33.41
N THR A 601 43.58 16.65 34.49
CA THR A 601 43.23 15.89 35.70
C THR A 601 42.26 16.49 36.70
N SER A 602 41.96 17.81 36.71
CA SER A 602 41.35 18.35 37.94
C SER A 602 40.46 19.59 37.80
N CYS A 603 40.19 20.09 36.59
CA CYS A 603 39.23 21.18 36.35
C CYS A 603 39.39 22.38 37.37
N ILE A 604 40.64 22.66 37.82
CA ILE A 604 40.99 23.57 38.94
C ILE A 604 40.90 25.03 38.54
N SER A 605 41.22 25.37 37.29
CA SER A 605 41.33 26.76 36.83
C SER A 605 40.32 27.07 35.72
N ASN A 606 39.79 28.30 35.74
CA ASN A 606 38.95 28.83 34.68
C ASN A 606 39.71 28.96 33.34
N LYS A 607 41.05 29.05 33.37
CA LYS A 607 41.91 29.19 32.18
C LYS A 607 42.06 27.88 31.40
N THR A 608 41.98 26.75 32.08
CA THR A 608 42.15 25.42 31.45
C THR A 608 40.83 24.71 31.22
N CYS A 609 39.81 24.97 32.05
CA CYS A 609 38.49 24.35 31.94
C CYS A 609 37.46 25.28 31.31
N ILE A 610 37.09 24.99 30.05
CA ILE A 610 36.11 25.78 29.30
C ILE A 610 34.73 25.70 29.97
N CYS A 611 34.31 24.53 30.45
CA CYS A 611 33.03 24.38 31.16
C CYS A 611 32.96 25.28 32.41
N ARG A 612 34.04 25.32 33.20
CA ARG A 612 34.14 26.17 34.40
C ARG A 612 34.25 27.65 34.03
N GLY A 613 35.04 28.01 33.02
CA GLY A 613 35.15 29.38 32.51
C GLY A 613 33.81 29.93 32.00
N MET A 614 33.00 29.08 31.39
CA MET A 614 31.64 29.41 30.93
C MET A 614 30.56 29.25 32.01
N LYS A 615 30.92 28.86 33.24
CA LYS A 615 29.98 28.64 34.36
C LYS A 615 28.87 27.62 34.09
N ILE A 616 29.18 26.56 33.34
CA ILE A 616 28.24 25.47 32.99
C ILE A 616 28.69 24.12 33.57
N LYS A 617 27.75 23.18 33.68
CA LYS A 617 28.02 21.77 34.00
C LYS A 617 29.04 21.17 33.02
N CYS A 618 29.85 20.21 33.46
CA CYS A 618 30.74 19.53 32.53
C CYS A 618 29.91 18.79 31.48
N VAL A 619 30.22 19.05 30.21
CA VAL A 619 29.57 18.37 29.09
C VAL A 619 29.96 16.90 29.05
N VAL A 620 29.12 16.06 28.42
CA VAL A 620 29.34 14.61 28.31
C VAL A 620 30.75 14.31 27.76
N PHE A 621 31.23 15.11 26.81
CA PHE A 621 32.57 15.02 26.21
C PHE A 621 33.71 15.64 27.04
N CYS A 622 33.52 15.99 28.32
CA CYS A 622 34.58 16.55 29.13
C CYS A 622 35.67 15.50 29.44
N GLY A 623 36.95 15.90 29.39
CA GLY A 623 38.07 15.05 29.81
C GLY A 623 37.99 14.61 31.29
N CYS A 624 37.30 15.38 32.13
CA CYS A 624 37.07 15.09 33.56
C CYS A 624 36.00 13.98 33.78
N SER A 625 35.24 13.55 32.75
CA SER A 625 34.08 12.63 32.88
C SER A 625 34.43 11.15 33.17
N LYS A 626 35.64 10.67 32.86
CA LYS A 626 36.10 9.28 33.11
C LYS A 626 36.61 9.05 34.55
N GLY A 627 35.92 9.56 35.57
CA GLY A 627 36.17 9.18 36.98
C GLY A 627 37.30 9.91 37.71
N LYS A 628 37.79 11.06 37.20
CA LYS A 628 38.67 11.95 37.97
C LYS A 628 37.81 12.94 38.77
N LYS A 629 38.19 13.27 40.02
CA LYS A 629 37.44 14.25 40.85
C LYS A 629 37.38 15.62 40.14
N CYS A 630 36.27 15.87 39.45
CA CYS A 630 36.00 17.15 38.80
C CYS A 630 35.85 18.22 39.88
N ARG A 631 36.64 19.29 39.82
CA ARG A 631 36.52 20.44 40.72
C ARG A 631 35.82 21.64 40.08
N ASN A 632 35.03 21.41 39.02
CA ASN A 632 34.15 22.45 38.48
C ASN A 632 33.02 22.69 39.50
N PRO A 633 32.91 23.89 40.09
CA PRO A 633 31.87 24.19 41.09
C PRO A 633 30.44 24.16 40.50
N HIS A 634 30.32 24.13 39.18
CA HIS A 634 29.04 24.06 38.48
C HIS A 634 28.62 22.65 38.10
N ASN A 635 29.43 21.62 38.39
CA ASN A 635 29.19 20.23 37.95
C ASN A 635 28.03 19.56 38.69
#